data_AF-M3INS4-F1
#
_entry.id   AF-M3INS4-F1
#
_cell.length_a   1.000
_cell.length_b   1.000
_cell.length_c   1.000
_cell.angle_alpha   90.00
_cell.angle_beta   90.00
_cell.angle_gamma   90.00
#
_symmetry.space_group_name_H-M   'P 1'
#
loop_
_entity.id
_entity.type
_entity.pdbx_description
1 polymer ?
#
loop_
_entity_poly.entity_id
_entity_poly.type
_entity_poly.pdbx_seq_one_letter_code
_entity_poly.pdbx_strand_id
1 'polypeptide(L)'
;MSTYQEVSDALEALRNTDGDSNSHLTYIESLTENGTTEEIIHMLLDTILETSMSRPVSDYDKEYLLDYCLKTSVSLSIDVFFKIISSIGVSITTTHANERHVKKPPTTIQLSVLAWVIESYDYFKDSILASGTLSITLLVKTLEYEFSRGPISQLIILILSHDMENIITFYNREMYHRIRLLKPAHIQSVVNLYSKFPLDIYLKELLAFFRIVIPDLDYISYSPDNFPILNNLASNLKRIYSWEFPDLVLEPRNKKQKTTVTEDDVEVYGIQVFYQANKINPYKLFRRALSDEKDAQVLVLLLQTSDELFISKINQYIDANFKTFIQNDYDLHSFLEKIVHVYNIGDGTVKLSSVEDNIVNTPIKSKNFFQEMDLRSQIIRFLVSVDVEQLAGMISRDTSSLHNLFISDTPISFESCVSYVDSILHLLQIWVSRDEIDTGFRINIIVPELFKFSQYCRANQDWLTVKIVSFIDTLDNDLFKRLSDKAILPPRTLVYSCLLSCDPFVMSAICEHISKCKDHHYQDPKWRNIQNTFIMDTVNILWKGRFLKQDSSASSSSKGFFLHPDMMDKLSFLHVFDGTLSRHSIGELFYNPALSYIVTKMIWEIEDKDDRITTRHEGPVTRDSIDRLGKSVEKTWLNVTYDDLKLQLLQALDSKKMTGIGDLLFGSLKSLSDKRKSQ
;
A
#
# COMPACT_ATOMS: atom_id res chain seq x y z
N MET A 1 -10.57 67.30 4.86
CA MET A 1 -11.91 66.97 4.34
C MET A 1 -12.04 65.46 4.37
N SER A 2 -13.15 64.83 3.95
CA SER A 2 -13.08 63.38 3.69
C SER A 2 -12.08 63.17 2.56
N THR A 3 -11.20 62.18 2.66
CA THR A 3 -10.25 61.79 1.59
C THR A 3 -10.98 61.59 0.24
N TYR A 4 -12.24 61.16 0.29
CA TYR A 4 -13.14 61.10 -0.86
C TYR A 4 -13.32 62.46 -1.58
N GLN A 5 -13.58 63.54 -0.84
CA GLN A 5 -13.77 64.87 -1.43
C GLN A 5 -12.47 65.40 -2.03
N GLU A 6 -11.34 65.16 -1.37
CA GLU A 6 -10.02 65.60 -1.84
C GLU A 6 -9.60 64.88 -3.14
N VAL A 7 -9.93 63.60 -3.29
CA VAL A 7 -9.73 62.85 -4.54
C VAL A 7 -10.70 63.30 -5.63
N SER A 8 -11.98 63.57 -5.30
CA SER A 8 -12.96 64.09 -6.25
C SER A 8 -12.54 65.44 -6.82
N ASP A 9 -12.13 66.37 -5.95
CA ASP A 9 -11.70 67.71 -6.35
C ASP A 9 -10.41 67.65 -7.20
N ALA A 10 -9.47 66.74 -6.87
CA ALA A 10 -8.25 66.51 -7.64
C ALA A 10 -8.53 65.91 -9.03
N LEU A 11 -9.49 64.99 -9.15
CA LEU A 11 -9.90 64.40 -10.43
C LEU A 11 -10.66 65.42 -11.30
N GLU A 12 -11.48 66.30 -10.70
CA GLU A 12 -12.11 67.41 -11.42
C GLU A 12 -11.07 68.44 -11.90
N ALA A 13 -10.06 68.74 -11.09
CA ALA A 13 -8.95 69.61 -11.48
C ALA A 13 -8.15 69.02 -12.66
N LEU A 14 -7.92 67.71 -12.66
CA LEU A 14 -7.24 66.97 -13.75
C LEU A 14 -8.04 67.01 -15.06
N ARG A 15 -9.37 67.12 -15.00
CA ARG A 15 -10.25 67.26 -16.19
C ARG A 15 -10.30 68.68 -16.77
N ASN A 16 -10.02 69.69 -15.94
CA ASN A 16 -10.21 71.09 -16.26
C ASN A 16 -8.93 71.85 -16.63
N THR A 17 -7.76 71.22 -16.54
CA THR A 17 -6.45 71.86 -16.67
C THR A 17 -5.88 71.78 -18.10
N ASP A 18 -5.45 72.94 -18.63
CA ASP A 18 -4.50 73.09 -19.75
C ASP A 18 -3.03 73.10 -19.25
N GLY A 19 -2.75 72.58 -18.03
CA GLY A 19 -1.48 72.69 -17.31
C GLY A 19 -1.18 71.52 -16.35
N ASP A 20 0.01 71.57 -15.72
CA ASP A 20 0.83 70.51 -15.06
C ASP A 20 0.10 69.31 -14.39
N SER A 21 -0.49 68.42 -15.21
CA SER A 21 -1.17 67.17 -14.82
C SER A 21 -0.40 66.31 -13.82
N ASN A 22 0.94 66.39 -13.87
CA ASN A 22 1.84 65.61 -13.04
C ASN A 22 1.73 65.93 -11.53
N SER A 23 1.43 67.20 -11.20
CA SER A 23 1.25 67.63 -9.81
C SER A 23 -0.04 67.07 -9.19
N HIS A 24 -1.12 66.97 -9.97
CA HIS A 24 -2.37 66.38 -9.53
C HIS A 24 -2.30 64.85 -9.45
N LEU A 25 -1.59 64.20 -10.38
CA LEU A 25 -1.37 62.74 -10.35
C LEU A 25 -0.56 62.30 -9.14
N THR A 26 0.55 62.99 -8.83
CA THR A 26 1.37 62.72 -7.65
C THR A 26 0.63 63.01 -6.34
N TYR A 27 -0.24 64.03 -6.32
CA TYR A 27 -1.11 64.29 -5.18
C TYR A 27 -2.11 63.15 -4.94
N ILE A 28 -2.77 62.67 -5.99
CA ILE A 28 -3.68 61.50 -5.91
C ILE A 28 -2.90 60.25 -5.47
N GLU A 29 -1.68 60.04 -5.97
CA GLU A 29 -0.83 58.92 -5.53
C GLU A 29 -0.53 58.98 -4.03
N SER A 30 -0.19 60.15 -3.49
CA SER A 30 0.07 60.33 -2.06
C SER A 30 -1.17 60.05 -1.19
N LEU A 31 -2.37 60.38 -1.69
CA LEU A 31 -3.63 60.11 -1.01
C LEU A 31 -4.03 58.63 -1.05
N THR A 32 -3.49 57.86 -2.00
CA THR A 32 -3.85 56.45 -2.25
C THR A 32 -2.75 55.46 -1.82
N GLU A 33 -1.65 55.94 -1.23
CA GLU A 33 -0.45 55.16 -0.91
C GLU A 33 -0.72 53.98 0.04
N ASN A 34 -1.61 54.15 1.02
CA ASN A 34 -1.96 53.14 2.03
C ASN A 34 -3.15 52.24 1.64
N GLY A 35 -3.58 52.28 0.38
CA GLY A 35 -4.75 51.56 -0.12
C GLY A 35 -6.05 52.35 0.08
N THR A 36 -6.99 52.16 -0.85
CA THR A 36 -8.18 53.01 -1.00
C THR A 36 -9.47 52.31 -0.58
N THR A 37 -10.48 53.11 -0.22
CA THR A 37 -11.84 52.62 0.02
C THR A 37 -12.53 52.29 -1.31
N GLU A 38 -13.52 51.39 -1.26
CA GLU A 38 -14.27 50.97 -2.44
C GLU A 38 -14.95 52.13 -3.19
N GLU A 39 -15.43 53.15 -2.47
CA GLU A 39 -16.04 54.36 -3.06
C GLU A 39 -15.03 55.14 -3.93
N ILE A 40 -13.78 55.26 -3.47
CA ILE A 40 -12.70 55.92 -4.21
C ILE A 40 -12.29 55.07 -5.42
N ILE A 41 -12.27 53.74 -5.29
CA ILE A 41 -12.01 52.82 -6.41
C ILE A 41 -13.08 52.97 -7.49
N HIS A 42 -14.36 53.07 -7.11
CA HIS A 42 -15.42 53.30 -8.08
C HIS A 42 -15.24 54.62 -8.84
N MET A 43 -14.83 55.69 -8.16
CA MET A 43 -14.58 57.01 -8.74
C MET A 43 -13.35 57.02 -9.68
N LEU A 44 -12.27 56.34 -9.29
CA LEU A 44 -11.09 56.16 -10.13
C LEU A 44 -11.43 55.33 -11.37
N LEU A 45 -12.15 54.21 -11.20
CA LEU A 45 -12.61 53.38 -12.31
C LEU A 45 -13.57 54.12 -13.23
N ASP A 46 -14.47 54.97 -12.72
CA ASP A 46 -15.27 55.84 -13.57
C ASP A 46 -14.37 56.72 -14.44
N THR A 47 -13.38 57.37 -13.85
CA THR A 47 -12.49 58.26 -14.63
C THR A 47 -11.62 57.50 -15.64
N ILE A 48 -11.13 56.31 -15.30
CA ILE A 48 -10.32 55.46 -16.19
C ILE A 48 -11.17 54.92 -17.35
N LEU A 49 -12.36 54.39 -17.05
CA LEU A 49 -13.23 53.70 -18.02
C LEU A 49 -14.14 54.65 -18.81
N GLU A 50 -14.24 55.93 -18.41
CA GLU A 50 -15.09 56.93 -19.07
C GLU A 50 -14.60 57.26 -20.49
N THR A 51 -15.53 57.30 -21.44
CA THR A 51 -15.24 57.58 -22.85
C THR A 51 -16.22 58.57 -23.49
N SER A 52 -17.27 58.98 -22.78
CA SER A 52 -18.42 59.74 -23.31
C SER A 52 -18.46 61.22 -22.91
N MET A 53 -17.55 61.67 -22.03
CA MET A 53 -17.51 63.05 -21.55
C MET A 53 -16.90 64.02 -22.57
N SER A 54 -17.30 65.30 -22.47
CA SER A 54 -16.83 66.39 -23.34
C SER A 54 -15.33 66.71 -23.22
N ARG A 55 -14.69 66.32 -22.10
CA ARG A 55 -13.25 66.44 -21.83
C ARG A 55 -12.72 65.17 -21.15
N PRO A 56 -12.36 64.13 -21.92
CA PRO A 56 -11.79 62.92 -21.35
C PRO A 56 -10.35 63.15 -20.89
N VAL A 57 -9.99 62.53 -19.77
CA VAL A 57 -8.59 62.43 -19.30
C VAL A 57 -7.75 61.70 -20.37
N SER A 58 -6.50 62.12 -20.54
CA SER A 58 -5.61 61.51 -21.55
C SER A 58 -5.36 60.03 -21.25
N ASP A 59 -5.11 59.21 -22.27
CA ASP A 59 -4.84 57.78 -22.08
C ASP A 59 -3.58 57.54 -21.24
N TYR A 60 -2.58 58.44 -21.32
CA TYR A 60 -1.37 58.41 -20.49
C TYR A 60 -1.67 58.62 -19.00
N ASP A 61 -2.50 59.61 -18.68
CA ASP A 61 -2.88 59.89 -17.28
C ASP A 61 -3.76 58.75 -16.73
N LYS A 62 -4.59 58.12 -17.56
CA LYS A 62 -5.38 56.94 -17.19
C LYS A 62 -4.49 55.74 -16.86
N GLU A 63 -3.44 55.49 -17.64
CA GLU A 63 -2.44 54.46 -17.34
C GLU A 63 -1.70 54.77 -16.04
N TYR A 64 -1.32 56.03 -15.79
CA TYR A 64 -0.71 56.45 -14.52
C TYR A 64 -1.63 56.19 -13.32
N LEU A 65 -2.91 56.58 -13.42
CA LEU A 65 -3.89 56.34 -12.36
C LEU A 65 -4.05 54.84 -12.07
N LEU A 66 -4.00 53.99 -13.10
CA LEU A 66 -4.11 52.54 -12.96
C LEU A 66 -2.87 51.93 -12.28
N ASP A 67 -1.65 52.30 -12.72
CA ASP A 67 -0.40 51.71 -12.24
C ASP A 67 0.01 52.16 -10.83
N TYR A 68 -0.33 53.40 -10.46
CA TYR A 68 0.18 54.05 -9.24
C TYR A 68 -0.90 54.35 -8.19
N CYS A 69 -2.13 54.67 -8.62
CA CYS A 69 -3.18 55.14 -7.72
C CYS A 69 -4.25 54.07 -7.39
N LEU A 70 -4.48 53.10 -8.27
CA LEU A 70 -5.49 52.06 -8.09
C LEU A 70 -4.97 50.94 -7.16
N LYS A 71 -4.89 51.22 -5.85
CA LYS A 71 -4.45 50.26 -4.82
C LYS A 71 -5.57 49.89 -3.86
N THR A 72 -5.76 48.60 -3.59
CA THR A 72 -6.82 48.08 -2.73
C THR A 72 -6.27 47.68 -1.36
N SER A 73 -6.98 48.01 -0.29
CA SER A 73 -6.69 47.49 1.07
C SER A 73 -7.88 46.75 1.69
N VAL A 74 -9.04 46.79 1.03
CA VAL A 74 -10.31 46.25 1.51
C VAL A 74 -10.85 45.24 0.51
N SER A 75 -11.61 44.25 1.00
CA SER A 75 -12.37 43.32 0.15
C SER A 75 -13.33 44.09 -0.77
N LEU A 76 -13.37 43.72 -2.05
CA LEU A 76 -14.15 44.42 -3.07
C LEU A 76 -15.47 43.71 -3.36
N SER A 77 -16.54 44.48 -3.57
CA SER A 77 -17.82 43.93 -3.98
C SER A 77 -17.80 43.41 -5.41
N ILE A 78 -18.80 42.60 -5.73
CA ILE A 78 -19.01 42.11 -7.09
C ILE A 78 -19.35 43.24 -8.08
N ASP A 79 -19.83 44.39 -7.60
CA ASP A 79 -20.24 45.51 -8.45
C ASP A 79 -19.03 46.15 -9.13
N VAL A 80 -17.90 46.25 -8.43
CA VAL A 80 -16.62 46.69 -9.00
C VAL A 80 -16.20 45.74 -10.14
N PHE A 81 -16.29 44.42 -9.92
CA PHE A 81 -15.97 43.42 -10.93
C PHE A 81 -16.90 43.51 -12.14
N PHE A 82 -18.22 43.61 -11.95
CA PHE A 82 -19.17 43.75 -13.06
C PHE A 82 -18.99 45.04 -13.83
N LYS A 83 -18.63 46.15 -13.18
CA LYS A 83 -18.29 47.41 -13.85
C LYS A 83 -17.11 47.22 -14.79
N ILE A 84 -16.04 46.59 -14.32
CA ILE A 84 -14.86 46.28 -15.14
C ILE A 84 -15.23 45.36 -16.30
N ILE A 85 -15.89 44.22 -16.03
CA ILE A 85 -16.28 43.28 -17.08
C ILE A 85 -17.20 43.92 -18.11
N SER A 86 -18.10 44.82 -17.71
CA SER A 86 -18.97 45.55 -18.63
C SER A 86 -18.22 46.50 -19.57
N SER A 87 -17.02 46.94 -19.19
CA SER A 87 -16.18 47.83 -20.01
C SER A 87 -15.36 47.08 -21.06
N ILE A 88 -15.26 45.76 -20.96
CA ILE A 88 -14.50 44.92 -21.88
C ILE A 88 -15.31 44.67 -23.16
N GLY A 89 -14.68 44.89 -24.31
CA GLY A 89 -15.22 44.56 -25.62
C GLY A 89 -14.93 45.62 -26.67
N VAL A 90 -15.63 45.49 -27.81
CA VAL A 90 -15.48 46.39 -28.96
C VAL A 90 -16.60 47.42 -28.96
N SER A 91 -16.32 48.65 -29.40
CA SER A 91 -17.34 49.69 -29.59
C SER A 91 -18.29 49.28 -30.73
N ILE A 92 -19.61 49.26 -30.47
CA ILE A 92 -20.62 48.82 -31.45
C ILE A 92 -21.53 50.00 -31.80
N THR A 93 -21.84 50.14 -33.09
CA THR A 93 -22.88 51.03 -33.60
C THR A 93 -24.14 50.22 -33.91
N THR A 94 -25.17 50.29 -33.08
CA THR A 94 -26.44 49.58 -33.34
C THR A 94 -27.31 50.36 -34.32
N THR A 95 -27.56 49.80 -35.52
CA THR A 95 -28.27 50.45 -36.64
C THR A 95 -29.79 50.26 -36.63
N HIS A 96 -30.44 50.19 -35.47
CA HIS A 96 -31.91 50.12 -35.40
C HIS A 96 -32.52 51.15 -34.44
N ALA A 97 -33.12 52.17 -35.05
CA ALA A 97 -34.10 53.15 -34.53
C ALA A 97 -33.75 54.03 -33.31
N ASN A 98 -32.65 53.81 -32.59
CA ASN A 98 -32.07 54.76 -31.64
C ASN A 98 -30.55 54.58 -31.62
N GLU A 99 -29.81 55.48 -32.26
CA GLU A 99 -28.35 55.46 -32.29
C GLU A 99 -27.79 55.72 -30.88
N ARG A 100 -27.41 54.65 -30.17
CA ARG A 100 -26.54 54.75 -28.99
C ARG A 100 -25.16 54.24 -29.37
N HIS A 101 -24.23 55.17 -29.58
CA HIS A 101 -22.81 54.85 -29.68
C HIS A 101 -22.29 54.51 -28.28
N VAL A 102 -22.14 53.21 -27.97
CA VAL A 102 -21.46 52.79 -26.75
C VAL A 102 -19.97 52.68 -27.06
N LYS A 103 -19.24 53.76 -26.78
CA LYS A 103 -17.79 53.80 -26.90
C LYS A 103 -17.16 52.98 -25.76
N LYS A 104 -16.17 52.16 -26.08
CA LYS A 104 -15.38 51.37 -25.13
C LYS A 104 -13.97 51.95 -24.99
N PRO A 105 -13.30 51.76 -23.84
CA PRO A 105 -11.90 52.19 -23.67
C PRO A 105 -10.97 51.53 -24.70
N PRO A 106 -9.79 52.12 -24.98
CA PRO A 106 -8.72 51.47 -25.74
C PRO A 106 -8.39 50.07 -25.21
N THR A 107 -7.98 49.17 -26.10
CA THR A 107 -7.63 47.78 -25.73
C THR A 107 -6.48 47.71 -24.73
N THR A 108 -5.53 48.65 -24.76
CA THR A 108 -4.44 48.77 -23.78
C THR A 108 -4.98 48.96 -22.37
N ILE A 109 -5.87 49.95 -22.18
CA ILE A 109 -6.53 50.21 -20.90
C ILE A 109 -7.38 49.01 -20.46
N GLN A 110 -8.14 48.38 -21.37
CA GLN A 110 -8.92 47.19 -21.03
C GLN A 110 -8.03 46.03 -20.53
N LEU A 111 -6.87 45.82 -21.14
CA LEU A 111 -5.91 44.80 -20.72
C LEU A 111 -5.23 45.15 -19.40
N SER A 112 -4.86 46.41 -19.18
CA SER A 112 -4.27 46.87 -17.92
C SER A 112 -5.25 46.73 -16.75
N VAL A 113 -6.54 47.04 -16.97
CA VAL A 113 -7.57 46.85 -15.94
C VAL A 113 -7.78 45.36 -15.65
N LEU A 114 -7.74 44.50 -16.67
CA LEU A 114 -7.81 43.05 -16.47
C LEU A 114 -6.60 42.49 -15.72
N ALA A 115 -5.40 42.98 -16.02
CA ALA A 115 -4.19 42.64 -15.29
C ALA A 115 -4.32 43.03 -13.81
N TRP A 116 -4.83 44.23 -13.54
CA TRP A 116 -5.10 44.69 -12.18
C TRP A 116 -6.11 43.81 -11.43
N VAL A 117 -7.18 43.33 -12.09
CA VAL A 117 -8.13 42.38 -11.47
C VAL A 117 -7.46 41.05 -11.13
N ILE A 118 -6.53 40.57 -11.98
CA ILE A 118 -5.75 39.35 -11.72
C ILE A 118 -4.82 39.55 -10.51
N GLU A 119 -4.09 40.68 -10.47
CA GLU A 119 -3.20 41.03 -9.36
C GLU A 119 -3.95 41.24 -8.04
N SER A 120 -5.16 41.80 -8.11
CA SER A 120 -6.01 42.09 -6.95
C SER A 120 -7.03 40.98 -6.64
N TYR A 121 -6.87 39.79 -7.22
CA TYR A 121 -7.87 38.71 -7.16
C TYR A 121 -8.22 38.30 -5.72
N ASP A 122 -7.25 38.30 -4.81
CA ASP A 122 -7.47 37.93 -3.40
C ASP A 122 -8.51 38.84 -2.71
N TYR A 123 -8.62 40.11 -3.13
CA TYR A 123 -9.62 41.05 -2.60
C TYR A 123 -11.02 40.84 -3.22
N PHE A 124 -11.11 40.19 -4.38
CA PHE A 124 -12.36 39.87 -5.08
C PHE A 124 -12.88 38.45 -4.80
N LYS A 125 -12.04 37.58 -4.25
CA LYS A 125 -12.29 36.14 -4.16
C LYS A 125 -13.66 35.80 -3.57
N ASP A 126 -13.99 36.33 -2.40
CA ASP A 126 -15.22 35.98 -1.69
C ASP A 126 -16.48 36.49 -2.41
N SER A 127 -16.41 37.69 -3.01
CA SER A 127 -17.54 38.30 -3.72
C SER A 127 -17.80 37.62 -5.07
N ILE A 128 -16.74 37.25 -5.81
CA ILE A 128 -16.86 36.50 -7.06
C ILE A 128 -17.39 35.09 -6.80
N LEU A 129 -16.92 34.39 -5.78
CA LEU A 129 -17.43 33.06 -5.44
C LEU A 129 -18.91 33.12 -5.01
N ALA A 130 -19.30 34.12 -4.21
CA ALA A 130 -20.71 34.33 -3.81
C ALA A 130 -21.65 34.58 -5.01
N SER A 131 -21.15 35.22 -6.08
CA SER A 131 -21.93 35.47 -7.31
C SER A 131 -22.22 34.21 -8.14
N GLY A 132 -21.57 33.10 -7.82
CA GLY A 132 -21.82 31.79 -8.41
C GLY A 132 -21.60 31.75 -9.93
N THR A 133 -22.49 31.03 -10.62
CA THR A 133 -22.33 30.77 -12.07
C THR A 133 -22.45 32.03 -12.94
N LEU A 134 -22.90 33.16 -12.40
CA LEU A 134 -23.09 34.41 -13.14
C LEU A 134 -21.75 34.98 -13.64
N SER A 135 -20.75 35.08 -12.76
CA SER A 135 -19.43 35.60 -13.10
C SER A 135 -18.73 34.76 -14.16
N ILE A 136 -18.79 33.43 -14.04
CA ILE A 136 -18.26 32.53 -15.08
C ILE A 136 -19.00 32.69 -16.40
N THR A 137 -20.33 32.86 -16.37
CA THR A 137 -21.10 33.07 -17.60
C THR A 137 -20.69 34.35 -18.33
N LEU A 138 -20.42 35.43 -17.58
CA LEU A 138 -19.95 36.69 -18.15
C LEU A 138 -18.53 36.55 -18.71
N LEU A 139 -17.61 35.93 -17.96
CA LEU A 139 -16.24 35.68 -18.41
C LEU A 139 -16.19 34.79 -19.66
N VAL A 140 -17.00 33.73 -19.72
CA VAL A 140 -17.05 32.86 -20.91
C VAL A 140 -17.58 33.60 -22.14
N LYS A 141 -18.50 34.55 -21.95
CA LYS A 141 -18.95 35.42 -23.06
C LYS A 141 -17.87 36.41 -23.49
N THR A 142 -17.06 36.93 -22.57
CA THR A 142 -15.98 37.87 -22.94
C THR A 142 -14.82 37.20 -23.67
N LEU A 143 -14.69 35.86 -23.65
CA LEU A 143 -13.74 35.09 -24.47
C LEU A 143 -13.99 35.20 -25.98
N GLU A 144 -15.16 35.69 -26.41
CA GLU A 144 -15.44 35.97 -27.83
C GLU A 144 -14.46 37.00 -28.40
N TYR A 145 -13.97 37.92 -27.58
CA TYR A 145 -12.98 38.93 -27.96
C TYR A 145 -11.56 38.34 -27.90
N GLU A 146 -10.82 38.36 -29.03
CA GLU A 146 -9.51 37.73 -29.12
C GLU A 146 -8.47 38.29 -28.14
N PHE A 147 -8.40 39.62 -28.00
CA PHE A 147 -7.44 40.27 -27.11
C PHE A 147 -7.65 39.92 -25.63
N SER A 148 -8.86 39.56 -25.20
CA SER A 148 -9.17 39.26 -23.80
C SER A 148 -8.93 37.79 -23.43
N ARG A 149 -8.73 36.88 -24.41
CA ARG A 149 -8.71 35.42 -24.16
C ARG A 149 -7.62 34.99 -23.18
N GLY A 150 -6.44 35.61 -23.23
CA GLY A 150 -5.35 35.36 -22.30
C GLY A 150 -5.73 35.67 -20.84
N PRO A 151 -5.99 36.95 -20.49
CA PRO A 151 -6.30 37.34 -19.12
C PRO A 151 -7.63 36.75 -18.61
N ILE A 152 -8.66 36.63 -19.46
CA ILE A 152 -9.93 36.04 -19.07
C ILE A 152 -9.80 34.53 -18.80
N SER A 153 -9.05 33.79 -19.62
CA SER A 153 -8.77 32.37 -19.34
C SER A 153 -8.04 32.20 -18.00
N GLN A 154 -7.09 33.08 -17.67
CA GLN A 154 -6.42 33.08 -16.37
C GLN A 154 -7.39 33.35 -15.23
N LEU A 155 -8.28 34.35 -15.36
CA LEU A 155 -9.30 34.63 -14.34
C LEU A 155 -10.26 33.45 -14.14
N ILE A 156 -10.69 32.79 -15.21
CA ILE A 156 -11.55 31.60 -15.10
C ILE A 156 -10.81 30.46 -14.38
N ILE A 157 -9.52 30.25 -14.70
CA ILE A 157 -8.68 29.25 -14.02
C ILE A 157 -8.52 29.60 -12.55
N LEU A 158 -8.25 30.87 -12.20
CA LEU A 158 -8.13 31.32 -10.81
C LEU A 158 -9.43 31.07 -10.03
N ILE A 159 -10.58 31.44 -10.58
CA ILE A 159 -11.90 31.22 -9.95
C ILE A 159 -12.16 29.73 -9.73
N LEU A 160 -11.95 28.91 -10.76
CA LEU A 160 -12.22 27.47 -10.70
C LEU A 160 -11.18 26.70 -9.88
N SER A 161 -9.96 27.22 -9.73
CA SER A 161 -8.93 26.63 -8.86
C SER A 161 -9.24 26.77 -7.37
N HIS A 162 -9.98 27.82 -7.00
CA HIS A 162 -10.41 28.07 -5.63
C HIS A 162 -11.77 27.44 -5.29
N ASP A 163 -12.57 27.05 -6.29
CA ASP A 163 -13.85 26.35 -6.12
C ASP A 163 -13.72 24.82 -6.18
N MET A 164 -13.37 24.23 -5.04
CA MET A 164 -13.61 22.79 -4.77
C MET A 164 -14.73 22.59 -3.74
N GLU A 165 -15.40 23.67 -3.30
CA GLU A 165 -16.45 23.65 -2.28
C GLU A 165 -17.78 24.17 -2.86
N ASN A 166 -18.64 23.23 -3.22
CA ASN A 166 -19.97 23.47 -3.79
C ASN A 166 -20.71 24.63 -3.11
N ILE A 167 -21.10 25.64 -3.89
CA ILE A 167 -21.98 26.71 -3.41
C ILE A 167 -23.30 26.10 -2.94
N ILE A 168 -23.60 26.28 -1.65
CA ILE A 168 -24.85 25.89 -1.02
C ILE A 168 -25.82 27.06 -1.20
N THR A 169 -26.85 26.89 -2.04
CA THR A 169 -27.90 27.89 -2.16
C THR A 169 -29.08 27.54 -1.26
N PHE A 170 -29.56 28.52 -0.49
CA PHE A 170 -30.77 28.41 0.34
C PHE A 170 -32.03 28.64 -0.51
N TYR A 171 -32.25 27.84 -1.55
CA TYR A 171 -33.46 28.01 -2.38
C TYR A 171 -34.70 27.30 -1.83
N ASN A 172 -34.54 26.45 -0.81
CA ASN A 172 -35.62 25.95 0.05
C ASN A 172 -34.99 25.55 1.39
N ARG A 173 -35.56 25.99 2.52
CA ARG A 173 -35.04 25.71 3.88
C ARG A 173 -34.92 24.22 4.23
N GLU A 174 -35.36 23.33 3.35
CA GLU A 174 -35.42 21.88 3.55
C GLU A 174 -34.54 21.06 2.59
N MET A 175 -33.92 21.67 1.56
CA MET A 175 -33.17 20.93 0.51
C MET A 175 -31.86 21.64 0.11
N TYR A 176 -30.72 21.06 0.50
CA TYR A 176 -29.39 21.51 0.09
C TYR A 176 -29.12 21.16 -1.38
N HIS A 177 -28.98 22.16 -2.25
CA HIS A 177 -28.58 21.96 -3.64
C HIS A 177 -27.11 22.36 -3.81
N ARG A 178 -26.30 21.44 -4.34
CA ARG A 178 -24.91 21.71 -4.73
C ARG A 178 -24.90 22.20 -6.17
N ILE A 179 -24.60 23.47 -6.37
CA ILE A 179 -24.49 24.03 -7.73
C ILE A 179 -23.03 24.01 -8.16
N ARG A 180 -22.74 23.30 -9.25
CA ARG A 180 -21.43 23.39 -9.91
C ARG A 180 -21.30 24.76 -10.59
N LEU A 181 -20.20 25.46 -10.32
CA LEU A 181 -19.87 26.74 -10.94
C LEU A 181 -19.75 26.62 -12.48
N LEU A 182 -19.07 25.56 -12.95
CA LEU A 182 -18.92 25.25 -14.37
C LEU A 182 -20.11 24.42 -14.88
N LYS A 183 -20.88 24.97 -15.83
CA LYS A 183 -22.03 24.32 -16.46
C LYS A 183 -21.68 23.74 -17.85
N PRO A 184 -22.39 22.71 -18.34
CA PRO A 184 -22.19 22.16 -19.68
C PRO A 184 -22.24 23.21 -20.80
N ALA A 185 -23.10 24.22 -20.68
CA ALA A 185 -23.20 25.31 -21.65
C ALA A 185 -21.89 26.12 -21.76
N HIS A 186 -21.19 26.34 -20.64
CA HIS A 186 -19.89 27.03 -20.63
C HIS A 186 -18.84 26.22 -21.40
N ILE A 187 -18.82 24.91 -21.18
CA ILE A 187 -17.90 23.99 -21.86
C ILE A 187 -18.18 24.01 -23.37
N GLN A 188 -19.45 23.91 -23.78
CA GLN A 188 -19.82 23.98 -25.19
C GLN A 188 -19.39 25.31 -25.85
N SER A 189 -19.54 26.45 -25.16
CA SER A 189 -19.09 27.74 -25.67
C SER A 189 -17.59 27.78 -25.93
N VAL A 190 -16.78 27.28 -25.00
CA VAL A 190 -15.30 27.24 -25.17
C VAL A 190 -14.90 26.24 -26.25
N VAL A 191 -15.55 25.08 -26.33
CA VAL A 191 -15.33 24.09 -27.40
C VAL A 191 -15.68 24.66 -28.78
N ASN A 192 -16.77 25.42 -28.88
CA ASN A 192 -17.15 26.11 -30.12
C ASN A 192 -16.11 27.17 -30.52
N LEU A 193 -15.57 27.91 -29.55
CA LEU A 193 -14.51 28.89 -29.80
C LEU A 193 -13.20 28.21 -30.24
N TYR A 194 -12.78 27.14 -29.55
CA TYR A 194 -11.60 26.37 -29.94
C TYR A 194 -11.75 25.74 -31.33
N SER A 195 -12.94 25.27 -31.68
CA SER A 195 -13.22 24.73 -33.02
C SER A 195 -13.08 25.80 -34.11
N LYS A 196 -13.33 27.08 -33.79
CA LYS A 196 -13.09 28.22 -34.68
C LYS A 196 -11.62 28.66 -34.68
N PHE A 197 -10.94 28.58 -33.54
CA PHE A 197 -9.57 29.05 -33.32
C PHE A 197 -8.69 27.96 -32.68
N PRO A 198 -8.34 26.90 -33.42
CA PRO A 198 -7.65 25.72 -32.85
C PRO A 198 -6.19 25.97 -32.45
N LEU A 199 -5.58 27.05 -32.95
CA LEU A 199 -4.21 27.45 -32.64
C LEU A 199 -4.12 28.36 -31.40
N ASP A 200 -5.26 28.73 -30.81
CA ASP A 200 -5.30 29.58 -29.63
C ASP A 200 -4.85 28.80 -28.38
N ILE A 201 -3.69 29.17 -27.85
CA ILE A 201 -3.05 28.51 -26.71
C ILE A 201 -3.91 28.65 -25.45
N TYR A 202 -4.57 29.79 -25.27
CA TYR A 202 -5.34 30.12 -24.08
C TYR A 202 -6.60 29.25 -23.97
N LEU A 203 -7.29 29.07 -25.10
CA LEU A 203 -8.46 28.19 -25.16
C LEU A 203 -8.08 26.72 -24.96
N LYS A 204 -6.93 26.30 -25.50
CA LYS A 204 -6.39 24.94 -25.32
C LYS A 204 -6.11 24.64 -23.84
N GLU A 205 -5.46 25.57 -23.14
CA GLU A 205 -5.15 25.43 -21.72
C GLU A 205 -6.40 25.46 -20.85
N LEU A 206 -7.37 26.33 -21.18
CA LEU A 206 -8.65 26.38 -20.48
C LEU A 206 -9.43 25.07 -20.61
N LEU A 207 -9.48 24.46 -21.79
CA LEU A 207 -10.09 23.14 -22.00
C LEU A 207 -9.33 22.03 -21.26
N ALA A 208 -8.00 22.06 -21.29
CA ALA A 208 -7.20 21.12 -20.49
C ALA A 208 -7.49 21.28 -18.98
N PHE A 209 -7.71 22.50 -18.51
CA PHE A 209 -8.06 22.79 -17.12
C PHE A 209 -9.49 22.35 -16.76
N PHE A 210 -10.46 22.46 -17.67
CA PHE A 210 -11.81 21.93 -17.43
C PHE A 210 -11.83 20.44 -17.13
N ARG A 211 -10.88 19.66 -17.66
CA ARG A 211 -10.71 18.24 -17.29
C ARG A 211 -10.07 18.04 -15.92
N ILE A 212 -9.32 19.01 -15.40
CA ILE A 212 -8.87 18.99 -14.00
C ILE A 212 -10.07 19.19 -13.08
N VAL A 213 -10.92 20.18 -13.40
CA VAL A 213 -12.13 20.54 -12.64
C VAL A 213 -13.21 19.46 -12.74
N ILE A 214 -13.43 18.90 -13.94
CA ILE A 214 -14.40 17.84 -14.23
C ILE A 214 -13.64 16.64 -14.85
N PRO A 215 -13.20 15.67 -14.03
CA PRO A 215 -12.36 14.56 -14.47
C PRO A 215 -13.02 13.60 -15.45
N ASP A 216 -14.35 13.44 -15.34
CA ASP A 216 -15.15 12.59 -16.22
C ASP A 216 -15.63 13.35 -17.47
N LEU A 217 -15.09 14.55 -17.72
CA LEU A 217 -15.47 15.35 -18.88
C LEU A 217 -14.95 14.68 -20.16
N ASP A 218 -15.89 14.20 -20.95
CA ASP A 218 -15.64 13.68 -22.29
C ASP A 218 -16.12 14.66 -23.35
N TYR A 219 -15.17 15.14 -24.15
CA TYR A 219 -15.45 16.08 -25.23
C TYR A 219 -16.18 15.45 -26.42
N ILE A 220 -16.36 14.12 -26.49
CA ILE A 220 -17.17 13.45 -27.52
C ILE A 220 -18.56 14.08 -27.62
N SER A 221 -19.18 14.38 -26.47
CA SER A 221 -20.53 14.96 -26.40
C SER A 221 -20.62 16.41 -26.88
N TYR A 222 -19.50 17.14 -26.92
CA TYR A 222 -19.44 18.56 -27.28
C TYR A 222 -18.86 18.81 -28.68
N SER A 223 -17.99 17.92 -29.16
CA SER A 223 -17.41 17.96 -30.51
C SER A 223 -17.01 16.55 -30.97
N PRO A 224 -17.91 15.82 -31.67
CA PRO A 224 -17.64 14.47 -32.17
C PRO A 224 -16.47 14.40 -33.17
N ASP A 225 -16.16 15.50 -33.85
CA ASP A 225 -15.10 15.53 -34.88
C ASP A 225 -13.71 15.78 -34.28
N ASN A 226 -13.62 16.60 -33.22
CA ASN A 226 -12.35 17.01 -32.62
C ASN A 226 -12.02 16.31 -31.28
N PHE A 227 -12.90 15.41 -30.80
CA PHE A 227 -12.74 14.77 -29.49
C PHE A 227 -11.40 14.05 -29.25
N PRO A 228 -10.74 13.39 -30.24
CA PRO A 228 -9.50 12.66 -29.95
C PRO A 228 -8.37 13.62 -29.56
N ILE A 229 -8.37 14.81 -30.15
CA ILE A 229 -7.40 15.87 -29.86
C ILE A 229 -7.73 16.52 -28.51
N LEU A 230 -9.01 16.83 -28.29
CA LEU A 230 -9.49 17.47 -27.06
C LEU A 230 -9.30 16.58 -25.82
N ASN A 231 -9.54 15.28 -25.94
CA ASN A 231 -9.35 14.30 -24.86
C ASN A 231 -7.88 13.92 -24.62
N ASN A 232 -6.96 14.34 -25.49
CA ASN A 232 -5.52 14.19 -25.30
C ASN A 232 -4.86 15.47 -24.74
N LEU A 233 -5.63 16.55 -24.51
CA LEU A 233 -5.11 17.76 -23.88
C LEU A 233 -4.73 17.45 -22.43
N ALA A 234 -3.45 17.63 -22.12
CA ALA A 234 -2.89 17.54 -20.77
C ALA A 234 -2.53 18.95 -20.27
N SER A 235 -2.99 19.29 -19.07
CA SER A 235 -2.59 20.53 -18.39
C SER A 235 -1.38 20.25 -17.50
N ASN A 236 -0.39 21.15 -17.51
CA ASN A 236 0.77 21.08 -16.64
C ASN A 236 0.43 21.62 -15.25
N LEU A 237 0.03 20.74 -14.32
CA LEU A 237 -0.32 21.08 -12.94
C LEU A 237 0.80 21.81 -12.14
N LYS A 238 2.06 21.74 -12.60
CA LYS A 238 3.21 22.40 -11.94
C LYS A 238 3.41 23.87 -12.34
N ARG A 239 2.73 24.34 -13.38
CA ARG A 239 2.70 25.76 -13.79
C ARG A 239 1.24 26.18 -13.86
N ILE A 240 0.75 26.87 -12.84
CA ILE A 240 -0.49 27.64 -12.99
C ILE A 240 -0.24 28.60 -14.14
N TYR A 241 -1.07 28.52 -15.17
CA TYR A 241 -0.98 29.37 -16.35
C TYR A 241 -0.94 30.85 -15.92
N SER A 242 0.13 31.55 -16.28
CA SER A 242 0.28 33.00 -16.11
C SER A 242 0.29 33.64 -17.48
N TRP A 243 -0.74 34.44 -17.77
CA TRP A 243 -0.73 35.28 -18.95
C TRP A 243 0.41 36.30 -18.84
N GLU A 244 1.32 36.30 -19.81
CA GLU A 244 2.37 37.30 -19.92
C GLU A 244 1.85 38.44 -20.80
N PHE A 245 1.83 39.66 -20.27
CA PHE A 245 1.49 40.86 -21.03
C PHE A 245 2.50 41.01 -22.18
N PRO A 246 2.10 41.04 -23.46
CA PRO A 246 3.06 41.10 -24.56
C PRO A 246 3.86 42.41 -24.53
N ASP A 247 5.17 42.29 -24.29
CA ASP A 247 6.26 43.27 -24.44
C ASP A 247 5.89 44.76 -24.58
N LEU A 248 5.94 45.48 -23.46
CA LEU A 248 6.64 46.77 -23.43
C LEU A 248 7.96 46.54 -22.68
N VAL A 249 9.07 46.74 -23.39
CA VAL A 249 10.42 46.85 -22.82
C VAL A 249 10.42 48.02 -21.84
N LEU A 250 10.16 47.73 -20.57
CA LEU A 250 10.54 48.58 -19.45
C LEU A 250 11.13 47.67 -18.38
N GLU A 251 12.32 48.06 -17.93
CA GLU A 251 13.13 47.44 -16.88
C GLU A 251 12.33 46.87 -15.70
N PRO A 252 12.86 45.85 -14.99
CA PRO A 252 12.14 45.11 -13.96
C PRO A 252 11.42 46.07 -13.00
N ARG A 253 10.08 46.04 -13.03
CA ARG A 253 9.21 46.75 -12.07
C ARG A 253 9.61 46.29 -10.65
N ASN A 254 10.52 47.04 -10.04
CA ASN A 254 10.89 46.94 -8.64
C ASN A 254 9.69 47.32 -7.78
N LYS A 255 8.76 46.40 -7.55
CA LYS A 255 7.87 46.43 -6.39
C LYS A 255 8.18 45.22 -5.52
N LYS A 256 9.32 45.31 -4.81
CA LYS A 256 9.46 44.66 -3.51
C LYS A 256 8.41 45.29 -2.59
N GLN A 257 7.20 44.72 -2.55
CA GLN A 257 6.43 44.79 -1.33
C GLN A 257 7.25 44.04 -0.28
N LYS A 258 7.76 44.79 0.69
CA LYS A 258 8.23 44.23 1.96
C LYS A 258 7.01 43.59 2.63
N THR A 259 6.79 42.31 2.38
CA THR A 259 6.18 41.46 3.40
C THR A 259 7.24 41.32 4.49
N THR A 260 7.00 41.99 5.62
CA THR A 260 7.60 41.62 6.89
C THR A 260 7.21 40.17 7.16
N VAL A 261 8.11 39.25 6.80
CA VAL A 261 8.10 37.89 7.30
C VAL A 261 8.45 38.01 8.78
N THR A 262 7.42 38.03 9.63
CA THR A 262 7.58 37.65 11.03
C THR A 262 7.98 36.18 11.04
N GLU A 263 9.10 35.89 11.68
CA GLU A 263 9.81 34.59 11.71
C GLU A 263 9.07 33.46 12.45
N ASP A 264 7.73 33.42 12.46
CA ASP A 264 6.94 32.43 13.22
C ASP A 264 6.18 31.39 12.35
N ASP A 265 6.23 31.45 11.01
CA ASP A 265 5.43 30.56 10.15
C ASP A 265 6.08 29.21 9.77
N VAL A 266 7.18 28.82 10.42
CA VAL A 266 7.78 27.49 10.18
C VAL A 266 6.99 26.37 10.86
N GLU A 267 6.16 26.67 11.88
CA GLU A 267 5.33 25.66 12.55
C GLU A 267 3.97 25.39 11.87
N VAL A 268 3.52 26.24 10.94
CA VAL A 268 2.17 26.13 10.35
C VAL A 268 2.14 25.25 9.08
N TYR A 269 3.27 25.02 8.42
CA TYR A 269 3.34 24.12 7.26
C TYR A 269 3.09 22.64 7.62
N GLY A 270 3.29 22.25 8.88
CA GLY A 270 2.95 20.91 9.36
C GLY A 270 1.45 20.69 9.57
N ILE A 271 0.69 21.74 9.88
CA ILE A 271 -0.73 21.65 10.26
C ILE A 271 -1.66 21.84 9.04
N GLN A 272 -1.24 22.58 8.01
CA GLN A 272 -2.07 22.81 6.81
C GLN A 272 -2.17 21.61 5.85
N VAL A 273 -1.19 20.69 5.83
CA VAL A 273 -1.24 19.47 4.99
C VAL A 273 -2.35 18.52 5.46
N PHE A 274 -2.60 18.45 6.77
CA PHE A 274 -3.67 17.63 7.35
C PHE A 274 -5.08 18.18 7.06
N TYR A 275 -5.25 19.51 7.01
CA TYR A 275 -6.55 20.11 6.66
C TYR A 275 -6.90 19.94 5.17
N GLN A 276 -5.89 19.79 4.30
CA GLN A 276 -6.08 19.50 2.87
C GLN A 276 -6.40 18.03 2.59
N ALA A 277 -5.99 17.09 3.46
CA ALA A 277 -6.34 15.66 3.37
C ALA A 277 -7.86 15.42 3.30
N ASN A 278 -8.62 16.14 4.12
CA ASN A 278 -10.09 16.05 4.18
C ASN A 278 -10.79 16.67 2.94
N LYS A 279 -10.06 17.41 2.08
CA LYS A 279 -10.56 17.96 0.80
C LYS A 279 -10.28 17.04 -0.40
N ILE A 280 -9.41 16.03 -0.25
CA ILE A 280 -9.10 15.08 -1.32
C ILE A 280 -10.25 14.07 -1.43
N ASN A 281 -10.75 13.85 -2.65
CA ASN A 281 -11.77 12.81 -2.87
C ASN A 281 -11.15 11.42 -2.69
N PRO A 282 -11.51 10.67 -1.62
CA PRO A 282 -10.88 9.38 -1.29
C PRO A 282 -11.02 8.35 -2.40
N TYR A 283 -12.18 8.33 -3.07
CA TYR A 283 -12.47 7.38 -4.15
C TYR A 283 -11.58 7.62 -5.38
N LYS A 284 -11.37 8.90 -5.71
CA LYS A 284 -10.57 9.30 -6.87
C LYS A 284 -9.08 9.06 -6.63
N LEU A 285 -8.61 9.36 -5.41
CA LEU A 285 -7.23 9.08 -5.02
C LEU A 285 -6.97 7.58 -5.01
N PHE A 286 -7.83 6.79 -4.38
CA PHE A 286 -7.68 5.32 -4.34
C PHE A 286 -7.62 4.73 -5.74
N ARG A 287 -8.53 5.12 -6.64
CA ARG A 287 -8.53 4.63 -8.03
C ARG A 287 -7.25 4.97 -8.80
N ARG A 288 -6.66 6.14 -8.56
CA ARG A 288 -5.37 6.54 -9.17
C ARG A 288 -4.19 5.83 -8.53
N ALA A 289 -4.19 5.67 -7.22
CA ALA A 289 -3.19 4.92 -6.47
C ALA A 289 -3.08 3.45 -6.91
N LEU A 290 -4.15 2.85 -7.44
CA LEU A 290 -4.09 1.51 -8.03
C LEU A 290 -3.27 1.44 -9.35
N SER A 291 -2.90 2.58 -9.94
CA SER A 291 -2.18 2.67 -11.22
C SER A 291 -0.90 3.52 -11.15
N ASP A 292 -0.80 4.47 -10.21
CA ASP A 292 0.31 5.40 -10.06
C ASP A 292 0.94 5.26 -8.66
N GLU A 293 2.25 5.00 -8.64
CA GLU A 293 3.06 4.78 -7.44
C GLU A 293 3.14 6.02 -6.53
N LYS A 294 3.13 7.23 -7.10
CA LYS A 294 3.18 8.47 -6.30
C LYS A 294 1.87 8.73 -5.58
N ASP A 295 0.76 8.48 -6.25
CA ASP A 295 -0.57 8.58 -5.65
C ASP A 295 -0.78 7.48 -4.60
N ALA A 296 -0.16 6.30 -4.78
CA ALA A 296 -0.16 5.24 -3.76
C ALA A 296 0.65 5.62 -2.51
N GLN A 297 1.81 6.27 -2.65
CA GLN A 297 2.57 6.79 -1.51
C GLN A 297 1.79 7.88 -0.76
N VAL A 298 1.13 8.79 -1.49
CA VAL A 298 0.26 9.81 -0.89
C VAL A 298 -0.92 9.17 -0.17
N LEU A 299 -1.55 8.15 -0.78
CA LEU A 299 -2.63 7.40 -0.16
C LEU A 299 -2.18 6.73 1.15
N VAL A 300 -1.00 6.09 1.16
CA VAL A 300 -0.43 5.46 2.37
C VAL A 300 -0.21 6.49 3.47
N LEU A 301 0.43 7.62 3.15
CA LEU A 301 0.64 8.71 4.12
C LEU A 301 -0.69 9.19 4.68
N LEU A 302 -1.68 9.42 3.81
CA LEU A 302 -3.02 9.81 4.23
C LEU A 302 -3.69 8.74 5.10
N LEU A 303 -3.59 7.46 4.77
CA LEU A 303 -4.17 6.39 5.60
C LEU A 303 -3.52 6.30 6.99
N GLN A 304 -2.26 6.74 7.14
CA GLN A 304 -1.58 6.86 8.43
C GLN A 304 -1.97 8.14 9.21
N THR A 305 -2.28 9.23 8.50
CA THR A 305 -2.44 10.57 9.08
C THR A 305 -3.89 11.08 9.17
N SER A 306 -4.84 10.48 8.44
CA SER A 306 -6.21 11.02 8.25
C SER A 306 -7.23 10.55 9.28
N ASP A 307 -8.35 11.29 9.38
CA ASP A 307 -9.55 10.96 10.16
C ASP A 307 -10.20 9.61 9.77
N GLU A 308 -10.83 8.94 10.74
CA GLU A 308 -11.60 7.69 10.57
C GLU A 308 -12.63 7.75 9.42
N LEU A 309 -13.16 8.94 9.13
CA LEU A 309 -14.12 9.18 8.04
C LEU A 309 -13.51 8.99 6.64
N PHE A 310 -12.23 9.31 6.45
CA PHE A 310 -11.53 9.12 5.18
C PHE A 310 -11.31 7.63 4.91
N ILE A 311 -10.84 6.90 5.93
CA ILE A 311 -10.65 5.45 5.91
C ILE A 311 -12.00 4.75 5.67
N SER A 312 -13.08 5.18 6.34
CA SER A 312 -14.42 4.64 6.17
C SER A 312 -14.95 4.77 4.73
N LYS A 313 -14.72 5.91 4.07
CA LYS A 313 -15.12 6.12 2.66
C LYS A 313 -14.36 5.19 1.72
N ILE A 314 -13.06 4.99 1.93
CA ILE A 314 -12.26 4.05 1.14
C ILE A 314 -12.74 2.62 1.36
N ASN A 315 -12.98 2.22 2.61
CA ASN A 315 -13.55 0.91 2.95
C ASN A 315 -14.89 0.68 2.26
N GLN A 316 -15.82 1.65 2.30
CA GLN A 316 -17.10 1.56 1.58
C GLN A 316 -16.92 1.39 0.06
N TYR A 317 -15.90 2.04 -0.53
CA TYR A 317 -15.58 1.85 -1.95
C TYR A 317 -15.12 0.43 -2.23
N ILE A 318 -14.19 -0.08 -1.42
CA ILE A 318 -13.64 -1.41 -1.55
C ILE A 318 -14.74 -2.46 -1.39
N ASP A 319 -15.62 -2.30 -0.40
CA ASP A 319 -16.79 -3.17 -0.20
C ASP A 319 -17.75 -3.14 -1.39
N ALA A 320 -18.00 -1.96 -1.97
CA ALA A 320 -18.85 -1.83 -3.15
C ALA A 320 -18.24 -2.57 -4.36
N ASN A 321 -16.91 -2.50 -4.53
CA ASN A 321 -16.16 -3.22 -5.56
C ASN A 321 -16.22 -4.73 -5.33
N PHE A 322 -15.96 -5.22 -4.12
CA PHE A 322 -16.09 -6.65 -3.81
C PHE A 322 -17.50 -7.19 -4.08
N LYS A 323 -18.55 -6.40 -3.80
CA LYS A 323 -19.94 -6.76 -4.14
C LYS A 323 -20.21 -6.76 -5.64
N THR A 324 -19.53 -5.95 -6.43
CA THR A 324 -19.71 -5.93 -7.90
C THR A 324 -18.94 -7.06 -8.59
N PHE A 325 -17.78 -7.45 -8.05
CA PHE A 325 -16.94 -8.51 -8.64
C PHE A 325 -17.40 -9.94 -8.35
N ILE A 326 -18.57 -10.14 -7.70
CA ILE A 326 -19.13 -11.47 -7.38
C ILE A 326 -19.25 -12.39 -8.62
N GLN A 327 -19.33 -11.83 -9.83
CA GLN A 327 -19.54 -12.57 -11.07
C GLN A 327 -18.31 -12.72 -11.99
N ASN A 328 -17.22 -11.97 -11.79
CA ASN A 328 -16.03 -12.04 -12.67
C ASN A 328 -14.73 -12.24 -11.87
N ASP A 329 -14.22 -13.47 -11.86
CA ASP A 329 -13.03 -13.88 -11.09
C ASP A 329 -11.75 -13.18 -11.58
N TYR A 330 -11.67 -12.81 -12.86
CA TYR A 330 -10.51 -12.11 -13.42
C TYR A 330 -10.38 -10.67 -12.90
N ASP A 331 -11.50 -9.94 -12.86
CA ASP A 331 -11.51 -8.57 -12.38
C ASP A 331 -11.22 -8.50 -10.88
N LEU A 332 -11.73 -9.49 -10.11
CA LEU A 332 -11.41 -9.64 -8.69
C LEU A 332 -9.92 -9.88 -8.47
N HIS A 333 -9.31 -10.78 -9.25
CA HIS A 333 -7.90 -11.09 -9.16
C HIS A 333 -7.04 -9.85 -9.47
N SER A 334 -7.32 -9.17 -10.58
CA SER A 334 -6.63 -7.94 -10.98
C SER A 334 -6.78 -6.81 -9.94
N PHE A 335 -7.93 -6.73 -9.28
CA PHE A 335 -8.15 -5.76 -8.22
C PHE A 335 -7.35 -6.08 -6.96
N LEU A 336 -7.32 -7.35 -6.54
CA LEU A 336 -6.54 -7.80 -5.36
C LEU A 336 -5.03 -7.63 -5.57
N GLU A 337 -4.50 -7.90 -6.77
CA GLU A 337 -3.08 -7.64 -7.10
C GLU A 337 -2.70 -6.17 -6.90
N LYS A 338 -3.58 -5.25 -7.33
CA LYS A 338 -3.35 -3.80 -7.17
C LYS A 338 -3.47 -3.37 -5.71
N ILE A 339 -4.34 -4.01 -4.93
CA ILE A 339 -4.41 -3.79 -3.48
C ILE A 339 -3.12 -4.26 -2.81
N VAL A 340 -2.59 -5.44 -3.17
CA VAL A 340 -1.31 -5.93 -2.64
C VAL A 340 -0.19 -4.93 -2.92
N HIS A 341 -0.16 -4.32 -4.11
CA HIS A 341 0.81 -3.27 -4.42
C HIS A 341 0.73 -2.08 -3.44
N VAL A 342 -0.47 -1.60 -3.13
CA VAL A 342 -0.68 -0.53 -2.14
C VAL A 342 -0.23 -0.95 -0.74
N TYR A 343 -0.53 -2.19 -0.32
CA TYR A 343 -0.07 -2.71 0.97
C TYR A 343 1.45 -2.83 1.06
N ASN A 344 2.12 -3.23 -0.02
CA ASN A 344 3.58 -3.32 -0.08
C ASN A 344 4.24 -1.93 0.05
N ILE A 345 3.65 -0.88 -0.52
CA ILE A 345 4.14 0.51 -0.36
C ILE A 345 3.94 0.98 1.08
N GLY A 346 2.85 0.56 1.72
CA GLY A 346 2.53 0.90 3.10
C GLY A 346 3.24 0.09 4.17
N ASP A 347 3.99 -0.97 3.81
CA ASP A 347 4.66 -1.90 4.74
C ASP A 347 3.80 -2.29 5.97
N GLY A 348 2.50 -2.59 5.72
CA GLY A 348 1.56 -3.00 6.76
C GLY A 348 1.07 -1.91 7.72
N THR A 349 1.40 -0.63 7.49
CA THR A 349 0.86 0.50 8.27
C THR A 349 -0.59 0.85 7.91
N VAL A 350 -1.02 0.46 6.72
CA VAL A 350 -2.36 0.72 6.19
C VAL A 350 -3.35 -0.32 6.71
N LYS A 351 -4.46 0.14 7.29
CA LYS A 351 -5.56 -0.71 7.77
C LYS A 351 -6.81 -0.48 6.93
N LEU A 352 -7.28 -1.52 6.26
CA LEU A 352 -8.50 -1.50 5.44
C LEU A 352 -9.40 -2.68 5.83
N SER A 353 -10.27 -2.48 6.83
CA SER A 353 -11.14 -3.52 7.39
C SER A 353 -11.96 -4.26 6.33
N SER A 354 -12.40 -3.58 5.26
CA SER A 354 -13.15 -4.20 4.16
C SER A 354 -12.33 -5.25 3.40
N VAL A 355 -11.01 -5.05 3.26
CA VAL A 355 -10.12 -6.06 2.66
C VAL A 355 -9.92 -7.22 3.61
N GLU A 356 -9.74 -6.93 4.90
CA GLU A 356 -9.60 -7.96 5.94
C GLU A 356 -10.83 -8.85 6.00
N ASP A 357 -12.02 -8.25 6.12
CA ASP A 357 -13.31 -8.93 6.16
C ASP A 357 -13.56 -9.76 4.90
N ASN A 358 -13.19 -9.24 3.73
CA ASN A 358 -13.37 -9.98 2.48
C ASN A 358 -12.45 -11.21 2.40
N ILE A 359 -11.15 -11.04 2.69
CA ILE A 359 -10.17 -12.13 2.60
C ILE A 359 -10.50 -13.22 3.61
N VAL A 360 -10.85 -12.83 4.83
CA VAL A 360 -11.13 -13.77 5.90
C VAL A 360 -12.45 -14.50 5.64
N ASN A 361 -13.53 -13.80 5.26
CA ASN A 361 -14.85 -14.43 5.14
C ASN A 361 -15.10 -15.15 3.80
N THR A 362 -14.43 -14.76 2.71
CA THR A 362 -14.70 -15.33 1.39
C THR A 362 -14.02 -16.69 1.23
N PRO A 363 -14.77 -17.77 0.91
CA PRO A 363 -14.16 -19.08 0.65
C PRO A 363 -13.45 -19.08 -0.71
N ILE A 364 -12.31 -19.77 -0.78
CA ILE A 364 -11.57 -19.95 -2.03
C ILE A 364 -12.36 -20.85 -2.98
N LYS A 365 -12.51 -20.44 -4.25
CA LYS A 365 -13.20 -21.24 -5.26
C LYS A 365 -12.30 -22.38 -5.74
N SER A 366 -12.89 -23.57 -5.92
CA SER A 366 -12.12 -24.79 -6.27
C SER A 366 -11.42 -24.72 -7.64
N LYS A 367 -11.90 -23.92 -8.59
CA LYS A 367 -11.30 -23.81 -9.94
C LYS A 367 -9.95 -23.08 -9.97
N ASN A 368 -9.79 -22.04 -9.15
CA ASN A 368 -8.59 -21.19 -9.11
C ASN A 368 -7.92 -21.22 -7.73
N PHE A 369 -8.04 -22.35 -7.02
CA PHE A 369 -7.71 -22.45 -5.60
C PHE A 369 -6.31 -21.94 -5.26
N PHE A 370 -5.29 -22.36 -6.02
CA PHE A 370 -3.90 -21.99 -5.76
C PHE A 370 -3.59 -20.53 -6.10
N GLN A 371 -4.18 -19.98 -7.17
CA GLN A 371 -4.00 -18.57 -7.55
C GLN A 371 -4.62 -17.62 -6.52
N GLU A 372 -5.82 -17.94 -6.04
CA GLU A 372 -6.47 -17.18 -4.97
C GLU A 372 -5.72 -17.33 -3.63
N MET A 373 -5.17 -18.52 -3.35
CA MET A 373 -4.32 -18.77 -2.17
C MET A 373 -3.02 -17.95 -2.20
N ASP A 374 -2.38 -17.82 -3.36
CA ASP A 374 -1.16 -17.02 -3.54
C ASP A 374 -1.43 -15.55 -3.24
N LEU A 375 -2.47 -14.96 -3.82
CA LEU A 375 -2.85 -13.57 -3.52
C LEU A 375 -3.20 -13.38 -2.05
N ARG A 376 -3.97 -14.32 -1.49
CA ARG A 376 -4.34 -14.29 -0.08
C ARG A 376 -3.10 -14.29 0.82
N SER A 377 -2.10 -15.13 0.51
CA SER A 377 -0.85 -15.17 1.28
C SER A 377 -0.14 -13.81 1.30
N GLN A 378 -0.08 -13.12 0.16
CA GLN A 378 0.54 -11.79 0.04
C GLN A 378 -0.18 -10.71 0.85
N ILE A 379 -1.46 -10.88 1.15
CA ILE A 379 -2.25 -9.95 1.97
C ILE A 379 -2.18 -10.29 3.46
N ILE A 380 -2.24 -11.59 3.82
CA ILE A 380 -2.28 -12.06 5.22
C ILE A 380 -1.15 -11.47 6.08
N ARG A 381 0.06 -11.34 5.52
CA ARG A 381 1.22 -10.77 6.24
C ARG A 381 0.99 -9.35 6.77
N PHE A 382 0.02 -8.61 6.25
CA PHE A 382 -0.30 -7.24 6.65
C PHE A 382 -1.52 -7.14 7.59
N LEU A 383 -2.18 -8.26 7.91
CA LEU A 383 -3.43 -8.32 8.69
C LEU A 383 -3.21 -8.26 10.21
N VAL A 384 -2.53 -7.24 10.71
CA VAL A 384 -2.05 -7.21 12.11
C VAL A 384 -3.18 -7.09 13.15
N SER A 385 -4.34 -6.52 12.80
CA SER A 385 -5.47 -6.32 13.72
C SER A 385 -6.61 -7.34 13.56
N VAL A 386 -6.42 -8.38 12.75
CA VAL A 386 -7.48 -9.34 12.45
C VAL A 386 -7.86 -10.19 13.66
N ASP A 387 -9.16 -10.45 13.80
CA ASP A 387 -9.68 -11.33 14.83
C ASP A 387 -9.20 -12.78 14.65
N VAL A 388 -8.76 -13.36 15.75
CA VAL A 388 -8.10 -14.67 15.78
C VAL A 388 -9.08 -15.77 15.41
N GLU A 389 -10.32 -15.69 15.88
CA GLU A 389 -11.35 -16.69 15.60
C GLU A 389 -11.74 -16.67 14.12
N GLN A 390 -11.86 -15.47 13.55
CA GLN A 390 -12.12 -15.33 12.12
C GLN A 390 -10.96 -15.87 11.26
N LEU A 391 -9.70 -15.56 11.63
CA LEU A 391 -8.51 -16.08 10.94
C LEU A 391 -8.42 -17.61 11.03
N ALA A 392 -8.68 -18.18 12.21
CA ALA A 392 -8.72 -19.63 12.39
C ALA A 392 -9.84 -20.26 11.56
N GLY A 393 -11.02 -19.64 11.53
CA GLY A 393 -12.14 -20.06 10.70
C GLY A 393 -11.80 -20.05 9.20
N MET A 394 -11.02 -19.08 8.73
CA MET A 394 -10.49 -19.04 7.37
C MET A 394 -9.57 -20.25 7.11
N ILE A 395 -8.59 -20.51 7.98
CA ILE A 395 -7.67 -21.65 7.84
C ILE A 395 -8.45 -22.97 7.82
N SER A 396 -9.43 -23.16 8.69
CA SER A 396 -10.26 -24.36 8.72
C SER A 396 -11.07 -24.55 7.42
N ARG A 397 -11.60 -23.47 6.84
CA ARG A 397 -12.31 -23.52 5.56
C ARG A 397 -11.36 -23.87 4.42
N ASP A 398 -10.21 -23.21 4.34
CA ASP A 398 -9.20 -23.43 3.31
C ASP A 398 -8.64 -24.87 3.40
N THR A 399 -8.45 -25.37 4.62
CA THR A 399 -8.09 -26.77 4.90
C THR A 399 -9.14 -27.74 4.38
N SER A 400 -10.42 -27.42 4.56
CA SER A 400 -11.52 -28.27 4.09
C SER A 400 -11.57 -28.33 2.55
N SER A 401 -11.34 -27.19 1.90
CA SER A 401 -11.21 -27.12 0.44
C SER A 401 -9.98 -27.88 -0.07
N LEU A 402 -8.83 -27.74 0.60
CA LEU A 402 -7.61 -28.48 0.29
C LEU A 402 -7.80 -30.00 0.47
N HIS A 403 -8.51 -30.42 1.50
CA HIS A 403 -8.86 -31.82 1.73
C HIS A 403 -9.69 -32.41 0.57
N ASN A 404 -10.64 -31.66 0.03
CA ASN A 404 -11.40 -32.10 -1.15
C ASN A 404 -10.52 -32.23 -2.40
N LEU A 405 -9.58 -31.31 -2.58
CA LEU A 405 -8.57 -31.36 -3.66
C LEU A 405 -7.61 -32.55 -3.49
N PHE A 406 -7.24 -32.86 -2.24
CA PHE A 406 -6.41 -34.00 -1.88
C PHE A 406 -7.09 -35.34 -2.20
N ILE A 407 -8.40 -35.47 -1.92
CA ILE A 407 -9.18 -36.68 -2.25
C ILE A 407 -9.33 -36.84 -3.76
N SER A 408 -9.53 -35.74 -4.49
CA SER A 408 -9.73 -35.75 -5.94
C SER A 408 -8.44 -35.94 -6.75
N ASP A 409 -7.29 -36.13 -6.09
CA ASP A 409 -5.98 -36.38 -6.70
C ASP A 409 -5.51 -35.29 -7.67
N THR A 410 -5.99 -34.06 -7.46
CA THR A 410 -5.60 -32.91 -8.26
C THR A 410 -4.15 -32.49 -7.96
N PRO A 411 -3.38 -32.02 -8.95
CA PRO A 411 -2.00 -31.58 -8.72
C PRO A 411 -1.99 -30.36 -7.79
N ILE A 412 -1.37 -30.52 -6.62
CA ILE A 412 -1.28 -29.48 -5.60
C ILE A 412 -0.08 -28.57 -5.91
N SER A 413 -0.29 -27.24 -5.93
CA SER A 413 0.81 -26.29 -6.03
C SER A 413 1.59 -26.25 -4.71
N PHE A 414 2.84 -26.72 -4.76
CA PHE A 414 3.78 -26.71 -3.65
C PHE A 414 4.03 -25.29 -3.12
N GLU A 415 4.27 -24.34 -4.02
CA GLU A 415 4.76 -23.00 -3.68
C GLU A 415 3.68 -22.17 -2.99
N SER A 416 2.42 -22.37 -3.41
CA SER A 416 1.27 -21.66 -2.86
C SER A 416 0.98 -22.05 -1.42
N CYS A 417 1.04 -23.36 -1.10
CA CYS A 417 0.86 -23.84 0.26
C CYS A 417 1.97 -23.36 1.21
N VAL A 418 3.21 -23.27 0.72
CA VAL A 418 4.34 -22.71 1.47
C VAL A 418 4.14 -21.24 1.74
N SER A 419 3.85 -20.45 0.71
CA SER A 419 3.66 -19.01 0.83
C SER A 419 2.52 -18.68 1.80
N TYR A 420 1.44 -19.46 1.79
CA TYR A 420 0.33 -19.34 2.72
C TYR A 420 0.74 -19.55 4.17
N VAL A 421 1.41 -20.67 4.48
CA VAL A 421 1.88 -20.95 5.86
C VAL A 421 2.91 -19.92 6.31
N ASP A 422 3.85 -19.55 5.44
CA ASP A 422 4.88 -18.55 5.75
C ASP A 422 4.28 -17.18 6.08
N SER A 423 3.23 -16.78 5.37
CA SER A 423 2.55 -15.51 5.62
C SER A 423 1.82 -15.50 6.97
N ILE A 424 1.22 -16.63 7.37
CA ILE A 424 0.59 -16.77 8.69
C ILE A 424 1.63 -16.80 9.81
N LEU A 425 2.73 -17.55 9.63
CA LEU A 425 3.82 -17.59 10.61
C LEU A 425 4.47 -16.21 10.77
N HIS A 426 4.63 -15.45 9.68
CA HIS A 426 5.12 -14.09 9.74
C HIS A 426 4.18 -13.17 10.54
N LEU A 427 2.86 -13.29 10.32
CA LEU A 427 1.87 -12.56 11.11
C LEU A 427 1.95 -12.92 12.61
N LEU A 428 2.08 -14.20 12.94
CA LEU A 428 2.28 -14.64 14.33
C LEU A 428 3.58 -14.06 14.91
N GLN A 429 4.67 -14.01 14.14
CA GLN A 429 5.94 -13.44 14.55
C GLN A 429 5.83 -11.93 14.84
N ILE A 430 5.05 -11.19 14.03
CA ILE A 430 4.74 -9.78 14.30
C ILE A 430 4.02 -9.64 15.64
N TRP A 431 3.01 -10.47 15.91
CA TRP A 431 2.30 -10.43 17.20
C TRP A 431 3.21 -10.77 18.39
N VAL A 432 4.09 -11.75 18.25
CA VAL A 432 5.11 -12.08 19.26
C VAL A 432 6.04 -10.88 19.50
N SER A 433 6.50 -10.21 18.43
CA SER A 433 7.39 -9.05 18.56
C SER A 433 6.75 -7.82 19.23
N ARG A 434 5.42 -7.71 19.18
CA ARG A 434 4.66 -6.61 19.80
C ARG A 434 4.28 -6.88 21.26
N ASP A 435 4.60 -8.06 21.79
CA ASP A 435 4.30 -8.52 23.15
C ASP A 435 2.86 -8.25 23.58
N GLU A 436 1.89 -8.54 22.69
CA GLU A 436 0.48 -8.38 23.03
C GLU A 436 0.09 -9.43 24.09
N ILE A 437 -0.64 -9.00 25.13
CA ILE A 437 -1.01 -9.81 26.32
C ILE A 437 -1.67 -11.16 25.94
N ASP A 438 -2.26 -11.23 24.75
CA ASP A 438 -3.04 -12.36 24.25
C ASP A 438 -2.27 -13.27 23.26
N THR A 439 -0.99 -13.01 22.99
CA THR A 439 -0.22 -13.74 21.95
C THR A 439 -0.25 -15.25 22.13
N GLY A 440 -0.17 -15.75 23.37
CA GLY A 440 -0.27 -17.18 23.67
C GLY A 440 -1.61 -17.80 23.29
N PHE A 441 -2.72 -17.08 23.49
CA PHE A 441 -4.05 -17.51 23.07
C PHE A 441 -4.15 -17.57 21.53
N ARG A 442 -3.60 -16.57 20.84
CA ARG A 442 -3.58 -16.54 19.36
C ARG A 442 -2.88 -17.76 18.76
N ILE A 443 -1.69 -18.06 19.27
CA ILE A 443 -0.89 -19.21 18.82
C ILE A 443 -1.65 -20.52 19.11
N ASN A 444 -2.30 -20.61 20.28
CA ASN A 444 -3.06 -21.80 20.67
C ASN A 444 -4.25 -22.13 19.77
N ILE A 445 -4.82 -21.13 19.11
CA ILE A 445 -5.92 -21.33 18.17
C ILE A 445 -5.38 -21.62 16.76
N ILE A 446 -4.38 -20.86 16.30
CA ILE A 446 -3.94 -20.88 14.89
C ILE A 446 -3.04 -22.09 14.59
N VAL A 447 -2.07 -22.40 15.45
CA VAL A 447 -1.08 -23.46 15.20
C VAL A 447 -1.73 -24.84 14.98
N PRO A 448 -2.72 -25.27 15.78
CA PRO A 448 -3.42 -26.53 15.52
C PRO A 448 -4.11 -26.58 14.16
N GLU A 449 -4.65 -25.46 13.67
CA GLU A 449 -5.26 -25.38 12.34
C GLU A 449 -4.19 -25.44 11.23
N LEU A 450 -3.02 -24.82 11.42
CA LEU A 450 -1.89 -24.97 10.50
C LEU A 450 -1.39 -26.42 10.40
N PHE A 451 -1.36 -27.15 11.52
CA PHE A 451 -1.04 -28.58 11.47
C PHE A 451 -2.06 -29.37 10.66
N LYS A 452 -3.37 -29.13 10.85
CA LYS A 452 -4.42 -29.76 10.03
C LYS A 452 -4.26 -29.43 8.54
N PHE A 453 -3.94 -28.17 8.22
CA PHE A 453 -3.68 -27.74 6.85
C PHE A 453 -2.49 -28.50 6.23
N SER A 454 -1.37 -28.57 6.94
CA SER A 454 -0.14 -29.24 6.47
C SER A 454 -0.33 -30.73 6.17
N GLN A 455 -1.25 -31.41 6.87
CA GLN A 455 -1.57 -32.82 6.66
C GLN A 455 -2.06 -33.13 5.23
N TYR A 456 -2.64 -32.15 4.54
CA TYR A 456 -3.16 -32.34 3.18
C TYR A 456 -2.20 -31.82 2.10
N CYS A 457 -0.97 -31.41 2.45
CA CYS A 457 0.03 -30.89 1.53
C CYS A 457 1.02 -32.00 1.07
N ARG A 458 0.59 -32.95 0.24
CA ARG A 458 1.35 -34.20 -0.10
C ARG A 458 2.86 -34.03 -0.34
N ALA A 459 3.25 -33.08 -1.20
CA ALA A 459 4.64 -32.92 -1.60
C ALA A 459 5.53 -32.28 -0.52
N ASN A 460 4.91 -31.62 0.46
CA ASN A 460 5.57 -30.64 1.32
C ASN A 460 5.23 -30.74 2.80
N GLN A 461 4.42 -31.73 3.15
CA GLN A 461 3.89 -31.95 4.49
C GLN A 461 4.99 -31.90 5.54
N ASP A 462 6.11 -32.58 5.28
CA ASP A 462 7.25 -32.68 6.17
C ASP A 462 7.89 -31.31 6.44
N TRP A 463 8.18 -30.56 5.38
CA TRP A 463 8.85 -29.28 5.48
C TRP A 463 7.97 -28.19 6.08
N LEU A 464 6.67 -28.18 5.75
CA LEU A 464 5.68 -27.31 6.39
C LEU A 464 5.53 -27.60 7.89
N THR A 465 5.49 -28.88 8.26
CA THR A 465 5.44 -29.28 9.67
C THR A 465 6.66 -28.76 10.42
N VAL A 466 7.86 -28.96 9.84
CA VAL A 466 9.12 -28.49 10.43
C VAL A 466 9.17 -26.97 10.53
N LYS A 467 8.64 -26.22 9.56
CA LYS A 467 8.53 -24.75 9.66
C LYS A 467 7.67 -24.31 10.83
N ILE A 468 6.47 -24.89 10.99
CA ILE A 468 5.56 -24.57 12.08
C ILE A 468 6.22 -24.89 13.42
N VAL A 469 6.85 -26.06 13.51
CA VAL A 469 7.60 -26.49 14.68
C VAL A 469 8.79 -25.58 14.99
N SER A 470 9.56 -25.19 13.98
CA SER A 470 10.71 -24.29 14.12
C SER A 470 10.27 -22.93 14.65
N PHE A 471 9.12 -22.42 14.20
CA PHE A 471 8.53 -21.19 14.76
C PHE A 471 8.25 -21.35 16.26
N ILE A 472 7.59 -22.44 16.68
CA ILE A 472 7.31 -22.70 18.11
C ILE A 472 8.61 -22.77 18.92
N ASP A 473 9.62 -23.42 18.35
CA ASP A 473 10.93 -23.62 18.96
C ASP A 473 11.77 -22.34 19.09
N THR A 474 11.42 -21.27 18.35
CA THR A 474 12.05 -19.94 18.46
C THR A 474 11.38 -19.04 19.49
N LEU A 475 10.26 -19.45 20.08
CA LEU A 475 9.54 -18.66 21.07
C LEU A 475 10.28 -18.63 22.42
N ASP A 476 10.13 -17.53 23.15
CA ASP A 476 10.67 -17.39 24.50
C ASP A 476 10.10 -18.44 25.46
N ASN A 477 10.92 -18.90 26.40
CA ASN A 477 10.55 -19.95 27.36
C ASN A 477 9.27 -19.65 28.15
N ASP A 478 9.01 -18.38 28.45
CA ASP A 478 7.81 -17.97 29.20
C ASP A 478 6.55 -18.04 28.34
N LEU A 479 6.65 -17.71 27.06
CA LEU A 479 5.55 -17.81 26.11
C LEU A 479 5.28 -19.27 25.75
N PHE A 480 6.33 -20.06 25.54
CA PHE A 480 6.26 -21.50 25.30
C PHE A 480 5.47 -22.23 26.41
N LYS A 481 5.71 -21.89 27.68
CA LYS A 481 4.97 -22.47 28.83
C LYS A 481 3.48 -22.13 28.86
N ARG A 482 3.06 -21.03 28.23
CA ARG A 482 1.64 -20.61 28.15
C ARG A 482 0.90 -21.31 27.01
N LEU A 483 1.61 -22.02 26.14
CA LEU A 483 0.99 -22.74 25.04
C LEU A 483 0.26 -24.00 25.53
N SER A 484 -0.80 -24.32 24.81
CA SER A 484 -1.63 -25.50 25.02
C SER A 484 -0.95 -26.73 24.46
N ASP A 485 -1.24 -27.89 25.05
CA ASP A 485 -0.65 -29.17 24.64
C ASP A 485 -0.90 -29.50 23.15
N LYS A 486 -2.03 -29.02 22.59
CA LYS A 486 -2.41 -29.19 21.18
C LYS A 486 -1.59 -28.33 20.21
N ALA A 487 -1.15 -27.16 20.64
CA ALA A 487 -0.34 -26.27 19.83
C ALA A 487 1.13 -26.69 19.88
N ILE A 488 1.59 -27.23 21.01
CA ILE A 488 2.96 -27.70 21.19
C ILE A 488 3.19 -29.01 20.44
N LEU A 489 2.35 -30.03 20.64
CA LEU A 489 2.58 -31.34 20.03
C LEU A 489 1.90 -31.47 18.67
N PRO A 490 2.67 -31.67 17.57
CA PRO A 490 2.07 -31.90 16.27
C PRO A 490 1.29 -33.23 16.23
N PRO A 491 0.29 -33.35 15.35
CA PRO A 491 -0.40 -34.61 15.09
C PRO A 491 0.58 -35.75 14.76
N ARG A 492 0.26 -36.94 15.28
CA ARG A 492 1.07 -38.17 15.10
C ARG A 492 1.43 -38.45 13.64
N THR A 493 0.50 -38.21 12.72
CA THR A 493 0.68 -38.39 11.27
C THR A 493 1.83 -37.53 10.75
N LEU A 494 1.91 -36.26 11.17
CA LEU A 494 2.96 -35.34 10.75
C LEU A 494 4.31 -35.69 11.35
N VAL A 495 4.35 -35.98 12.66
CA VAL A 495 5.60 -36.36 13.36
C VAL A 495 6.22 -37.59 12.72
N TYR A 496 5.43 -38.64 12.49
CA TYR A 496 5.93 -39.86 11.87
C TYR A 496 6.28 -39.69 10.39
N SER A 497 5.57 -38.83 9.65
CA SER A 497 5.96 -38.45 8.29
C SER A 497 7.35 -37.81 8.27
N CYS A 498 7.60 -36.83 9.16
CA CYS A 498 8.90 -36.16 9.27
C CYS A 498 10.03 -37.13 9.66
N LEU A 499 9.76 -38.07 10.57
CA LEU A 499 10.75 -39.07 11.00
C LEU A 499 11.05 -40.12 9.92
N LEU A 500 10.12 -40.34 8.99
CA LEU A 500 10.28 -41.24 7.83
C LEU A 500 10.74 -40.50 6.57
N SER A 501 10.91 -39.18 6.66
CA SER A 501 11.35 -38.36 5.54
C SER A 501 12.76 -38.75 5.10
N CYS A 502 13.04 -38.56 3.81
CA CYS A 502 14.39 -38.77 3.27
C CYS A 502 15.29 -37.54 3.48
N ASP A 503 14.77 -36.45 4.03
CA ASP A 503 15.54 -35.23 4.31
C ASP A 503 16.16 -35.28 5.73
N PRO A 504 17.50 -35.26 5.85
CA PRO A 504 18.19 -35.24 7.14
C PRO A 504 17.88 -34.02 8.00
N PHE A 505 17.60 -32.86 7.39
CA PHE A 505 17.31 -31.62 8.13
C PHE A 505 15.91 -31.68 8.74
N VAL A 506 14.93 -32.19 8.00
CA VAL A 506 13.57 -32.43 8.51
C VAL A 506 13.62 -33.36 9.73
N MET A 507 14.34 -34.48 9.60
CA MET A 507 14.45 -35.45 10.69
C MET A 507 15.18 -34.86 11.90
N SER A 508 16.21 -34.05 11.69
CA SER A 508 16.92 -33.38 12.78
C SER A 508 16.03 -32.37 13.50
N ALA A 509 15.31 -31.52 12.78
CA ALA A 509 14.45 -30.48 13.36
C ALA A 509 13.29 -31.07 14.16
N ILE A 510 12.64 -32.13 13.67
CA ILE A 510 11.58 -32.79 14.45
C ILE A 510 12.14 -33.48 15.70
N CYS A 511 13.36 -34.04 15.65
CA CYS A 511 14.01 -34.61 16.83
C CYS A 511 14.33 -33.55 17.88
N GLU A 512 14.79 -32.36 17.46
CA GLU A 512 15.04 -31.21 18.34
C GLU A 512 13.77 -30.83 19.10
N HIS A 513 12.66 -30.67 18.37
CA HIS A 513 11.39 -30.29 18.95
C HIS A 513 10.83 -31.35 19.92
N ILE A 514 10.93 -32.64 19.57
CA ILE A 514 10.53 -33.75 20.48
C ILE A 514 11.35 -33.68 21.78
N SER A 515 12.63 -33.32 21.68
CA SER A 515 13.51 -33.16 22.84
C SER A 515 13.08 -31.98 23.72
N LYS A 516 12.85 -30.79 23.14
CA LYS A 516 12.36 -29.59 23.86
C LYS A 516 11.02 -29.83 24.57
N CYS A 517 10.10 -30.54 23.91
CA CYS A 517 8.80 -30.90 24.47
C CYS A 517 8.88 -31.73 25.76
N LYS A 518 10.03 -32.35 26.07
CA LYS A 518 10.20 -33.17 27.28
C LYS A 518 10.10 -32.37 28.57
N ASP A 519 10.53 -31.12 28.52
CA ASP A 519 10.55 -30.19 29.67
C ASP A 519 9.21 -29.47 29.87
N HIS A 520 8.27 -29.61 28.91
CA HIS A 520 6.94 -29.04 29.01
C HIS A 520 6.06 -29.76 30.05
N HIS A 521 5.29 -28.98 30.81
CA HIS A 521 4.33 -29.50 31.77
C HIS A 521 2.94 -29.68 31.14
N TYR A 522 2.65 -30.92 30.74
CA TYR A 522 1.37 -31.28 30.14
C TYR A 522 0.22 -31.29 31.15
N GLN A 523 -0.91 -30.68 30.79
CA GLN A 523 -2.10 -30.66 31.65
C GLN A 523 -2.85 -32.00 31.61
N ASP A 524 -2.96 -32.62 30.42
CA ASP A 524 -3.59 -33.95 30.26
C ASP A 524 -2.51 -35.05 30.15
N PRO A 525 -2.56 -36.11 30.98
CA PRO A 525 -1.63 -37.24 30.90
C PRO A 525 -1.61 -37.94 29.53
N LYS A 526 -2.67 -37.80 28.71
CA LYS A 526 -2.69 -38.34 27.34
C LYS A 526 -1.61 -37.72 26.46
N TRP A 527 -1.38 -36.41 26.54
CA TRP A 527 -0.35 -35.73 25.75
C TRP A 527 1.05 -36.14 26.18
N ARG A 528 1.26 -36.30 27.50
CA ARG A 528 2.51 -36.85 28.03
C ARG A 528 2.77 -38.27 27.51
N ASN A 529 1.74 -39.11 27.43
CA ASN A 529 1.86 -40.46 26.88
C ASN A 529 2.20 -40.45 25.37
N ILE A 530 1.62 -39.54 24.60
CA ILE A 530 1.94 -39.36 23.17
C ILE A 530 3.38 -38.90 23.00
N GLN A 531 3.83 -37.91 23.78
CA GLN A 531 5.20 -37.42 23.73
C GLN A 531 6.22 -38.50 24.10
N ASN A 532 5.96 -39.27 25.17
CA ASN A 532 6.78 -40.43 25.53
C ASN A 532 6.81 -41.47 24.40
N THR A 533 5.69 -41.61 23.66
CA THR A 533 5.62 -42.51 22.50
C THR A 533 6.52 -42.04 21.37
N PHE A 534 6.50 -40.75 21.05
CA PHE A 534 7.40 -40.17 20.05
C PHE A 534 8.87 -40.37 20.41
N ILE A 535 9.26 -40.12 21.68
CA ILE A 535 10.63 -40.39 22.13
C ILE A 535 10.98 -41.86 21.93
N MET A 536 10.15 -42.77 22.42
CA MET A 536 10.46 -44.20 22.42
C MET A 536 10.54 -44.77 21.01
N ASP A 537 9.59 -44.44 20.14
CA ASP A 537 9.60 -44.90 18.75
C ASP A 537 10.79 -44.29 17.97
N THR A 538 11.13 -43.01 18.21
CA THR A 538 12.31 -42.35 17.59
C THR A 538 13.63 -42.96 18.06
N VAL A 539 13.76 -43.26 19.35
CA VAL A 539 14.94 -43.95 19.91
C VAL A 539 15.03 -45.38 19.38
N ASN A 540 13.88 -46.04 19.19
CA ASN A 540 13.82 -47.39 18.65
C ASN A 540 14.27 -47.45 17.19
N ILE A 541 13.85 -46.50 16.34
CA ILE A 541 14.32 -46.42 14.95
C ILE A 541 15.79 -46.02 14.87
N LEU A 542 16.20 -44.89 15.46
CA LEU A 542 17.53 -44.32 15.23
C LEU A 542 18.66 -45.08 15.95
N TRP A 543 18.40 -45.52 17.19
CA TRP A 543 19.47 -46.04 18.07
C TRP A 543 19.36 -47.53 18.42
N LYS A 544 18.19 -48.03 18.80
CA LYS A 544 18.07 -49.41 19.32
C LYS A 544 17.88 -50.49 18.26
N GLY A 545 17.62 -50.12 17.00
CA GLY A 545 17.32 -51.07 15.92
C GLY A 545 16.02 -51.84 16.18
N ARG A 546 14.92 -51.13 16.46
CA ARG A 546 13.61 -51.70 16.84
C ARG A 546 12.46 -50.96 16.16
N PHE A 547 12.64 -50.62 14.89
CA PHE A 547 11.81 -49.70 14.08
C PHE A 547 10.28 -49.94 14.13
N LEU A 548 9.81 -51.17 14.33
CA LEU A 548 8.37 -51.51 14.41
C LEU A 548 7.96 -52.26 15.69
N LYS A 549 8.75 -52.15 16.77
CA LYS A 549 8.44 -52.87 18.01
C LYS A 549 7.18 -52.30 18.67
N GLN A 550 6.16 -53.13 18.80
CA GLN A 550 4.95 -52.83 19.56
C GLN A 550 4.91 -53.69 20.82
N ASP A 551 4.68 -53.06 21.96
CA ASP A 551 4.43 -53.78 23.21
C ASP A 551 2.92 -53.87 23.43
N SER A 552 2.43 -55.07 23.76
CA SER A 552 1.00 -55.39 23.90
C SER A 552 0.31 -54.66 25.06
N SER A 553 1.07 -54.11 26.01
CA SER A 553 0.53 -53.37 27.14
C SER A 553 0.03 -51.99 26.70
N ALA A 554 -1.22 -51.65 27.06
CA ALA A 554 -1.83 -50.36 26.76
C ALA A 554 -0.98 -49.17 27.27
N SER A 555 -0.27 -49.35 28.39
CA SER A 555 0.61 -48.37 29.03
C SER A 555 2.02 -48.25 28.42
N SER A 556 2.44 -49.13 27.50
CA SER A 556 3.76 -48.99 26.88
C SER A 556 3.78 -47.85 25.88
N SER A 557 4.85 -47.07 25.94
CA SER A 557 5.16 -45.99 25.00
C SER A 557 5.77 -46.51 23.69
N SER A 558 6.04 -47.81 23.53
CA SER A 558 6.51 -48.37 22.25
C SER A 558 5.31 -48.74 21.38
N LYS A 559 4.99 -47.93 20.37
CA LYS A 559 3.83 -48.13 19.49
C LYS A 559 4.22 -48.43 18.05
N GLY A 560 5.51 -48.48 17.73
CA GLY A 560 6.00 -48.87 16.41
C GLY A 560 5.38 -48.02 15.30
N PHE A 561 5.37 -46.70 15.50
CA PHE A 561 4.81 -45.72 14.55
C PHE A 561 3.30 -45.89 14.29
N PHE A 562 2.60 -46.67 15.13
CA PHE A 562 1.19 -47.04 14.95
C PHE A 562 0.89 -47.75 13.61
N LEU A 563 1.91 -48.36 13.01
CA LEU A 563 1.74 -49.21 11.82
C LEU A 563 1.07 -50.54 12.21
N HIS A 564 0.50 -51.26 11.24
CA HIS A 564 -0.12 -52.54 11.53
C HIS A 564 0.95 -53.55 12.03
N PRO A 565 0.71 -54.32 13.10
CA PRO A 565 1.71 -55.26 13.65
C PRO A 565 2.24 -56.24 12.59
N ASP A 566 1.36 -56.76 11.73
CA ASP A 566 1.72 -57.66 10.62
C ASP A 566 2.65 -57.04 9.56
N MET A 567 2.87 -55.72 9.57
CA MET A 567 3.76 -55.08 8.60
C MET A 567 5.19 -55.60 8.73
N MET A 568 5.66 -55.84 9.96
CA MET A 568 7.02 -56.36 10.16
C MET A 568 7.17 -57.79 9.62
N ASP A 569 6.15 -58.62 9.82
CA ASP A 569 6.12 -59.98 9.28
C ASP A 569 6.03 -59.96 7.76
N LYS A 570 5.24 -59.04 7.19
CA LYS A 570 5.16 -58.84 5.74
C LYS A 570 6.47 -58.36 5.11
N LEU A 571 7.17 -57.43 5.77
CA LEU A 571 8.47 -56.95 5.34
C LEU A 571 9.50 -58.09 5.31
N SER A 572 9.41 -59.06 6.22
CA SER A 572 10.33 -60.19 6.27
C SER A 572 10.25 -61.14 5.08
N PHE A 573 9.18 -61.09 4.28
CA PHE A 573 9.07 -61.86 3.03
C PHE A 573 9.77 -61.20 1.83
N LEU A 574 10.32 -59.99 2.00
CA LEU A 574 11.08 -59.33 0.92
C LEU A 574 12.49 -59.93 0.83
N HIS A 575 12.88 -60.33 -0.38
CA HIS A 575 14.21 -60.91 -0.69
C HIS A 575 15.41 -60.04 -0.28
N VAL A 576 15.19 -58.76 0.02
CA VAL A 576 16.21 -57.83 0.54
C VAL A 576 16.73 -58.26 1.92
N PHE A 577 15.96 -59.04 2.68
CA PHE A 577 16.33 -59.51 4.02
C PHE A 577 16.93 -60.92 4.07
N ASP A 578 17.07 -61.60 2.92
CA ASP A 578 17.56 -62.99 2.85
C ASP A 578 19.10 -63.12 3.02
N GLY A 579 19.86 -62.03 3.18
CA GLY A 579 21.32 -62.15 3.27
C GLY A 579 22.12 -61.04 3.97
N THR A 580 21.83 -59.75 3.75
CA THR A 580 22.74 -58.65 4.18
C THR A 580 22.12 -57.63 5.14
N LEU A 581 20.80 -57.43 5.11
CA LEU A 581 20.12 -56.49 5.99
C LEU A 581 19.36 -57.23 7.09
N SER A 582 19.55 -56.82 8.34
CA SER A 582 18.69 -57.27 9.44
C SER A 582 17.38 -56.51 9.41
N ARG A 583 16.24 -57.20 9.61
CA ARG A 583 14.92 -56.57 9.77
C ARG A 583 14.89 -55.48 10.86
N HIS A 584 15.81 -55.59 11.82
CA HIS A 584 15.93 -54.69 12.97
C HIS A 584 16.76 -53.44 12.66
N SER A 585 17.63 -53.49 11.64
CA SER A 585 18.52 -52.37 11.28
C SER A 585 17.87 -51.37 10.33
N ILE A 586 16.66 -51.63 9.84
CA ILE A 586 15.91 -50.69 8.98
C ILE A 586 15.66 -49.40 9.76
N GLY A 587 16.12 -48.26 9.23
CA GLY A 587 15.96 -46.95 9.84
C GLY A 587 16.98 -46.59 10.94
N GLU A 588 17.84 -47.52 11.36
CA GLU A 588 18.95 -47.24 12.27
C GLU A 588 19.92 -46.22 11.64
N LEU A 589 20.65 -45.45 12.45
CA LEU A 589 21.57 -44.39 12.03
C LEU A 589 22.37 -44.69 10.74
N PHE A 590 22.90 -45.91 10.60
CA PHE A 590 23.70 -46.33 9.44
C PHE A 590 22.87 -46.64 8.17
N TYR A 591 21.63 -47.08 8.33
CA TYR A 591 20.74 -47.55 7.24
C TYR A 591 19.54 -46.62 7.01
N ASN A 592 19.43 -45.56 7.79
CA ASN A 592 18.36 -44.59 7.62
C ASN A 592 18.51 -43.91 6.25
N PRO A 593 17.47 -43.89 5.40
CA PRO A 593 17.54 -43.28 4.08
C PRO A 593 18.03 -41.83 4.09
N ALA A 594 17.67 -41.05 5.11
CA ALA A 594 18.08 -39.66 5.25
C ALA A 594 19.56 -39.49 5.67
N LEU A 595 20.13 -40.45 6.41
CA LEU A 595 21.46 -40.31 7.03
C LEU A 595 22.53 -41.20 6.42
N SER A 596 22.17 -42.32 5.79
CA SER A 596 23.11 -43.37 5.37
C SER A 596 24.28 -42.83 4.54
N TYR A 597 24.01 -41.94 3.59
CA TYR A 597 25.03 -41.29 2.77
C TYR A 597 25.92 -40.34 3.59
N ILE A 598 25.31 -39.50 4.44
CA ILE A 598 26.03 -38.54 5.30
C ILE A 598 26.94 -39.29 6.29
N VAL A 599 26.41 -40.35 6.90
CA VAL A 599 27.12 -41.24 7.82
C VAL A 599 28.29 -41.92 7.12
N THR A 600 28.08 -42.47 5.93
CA THR A 600 29.15 -43.10 5.14
C THR A 600 30.25 -42.08 4.83
N LYS A 601 29.91 -40.86 4.44
CA LYS A 601 30.88 -39.79 4.20
C LYS A 601 31.63 -39.39 5.47
N MET A 602 30.96 -39.34 6.63
CA MET A 602 31.63 -39.05 7.90
C MET A 602 32.58 -40.18 8.33
N ILE A 603 32.21 -41.44 8.08
CA ILE A 603 33.11 -42.58 8.33
C ILE A 603 34.35 -42.42 7.47
N TRP A 604 34.19 -42.10 6.20
CA TRP A 604 35.30 -41.82 5.31
C TRP A 604 36.18 -40.66 5.77
N GLU A 605 35.59 -39.57 6.28
CA GLU A 605 36.37 -38.46 6.87
C GLU A 605 37.12 -38.87 8.15
N ILE A 606 36.61 -39.85 8.90
CA ILE A 606 37.31 -40.42 10.07
C ILE A 606 38.45 -41.32 9.59
N GLU A 607 38.21 -42.11 8.54
CA GLU A 607 39.22 -42.97 7.92
C GLU A 607 40.37 -42.13 7.32
N ASP A 608 40.06 -41.07 6.60
CA ASP A 608 41.04 -40.17 5.96
C ASP A 608 41.95 -39.44 6.98
N LYS A 609 41.63 -39.47 8.28
CA LYS A 609 42.49 -38.92 9.36
C LYS A 609 43.55 -39.90 9.85
N ASP A 610 43.42 -41.19 9.55
CA ASP A 610 44.39 -42.22 9.94
C ASP A 610 45.11 -42.77 8.71
N ASP A 611 46.36 -42.34 8.53
CA ASP A 611 47.23 -42.73 7.40
C ASP A 611 47.53 -44.24 7.34
N ARG A 612 47.15 -45.01 8.37
CA ARG A 612 47.42 -46.47 8.47
C ARG A 612 46.35 -47.33 7.82
N ILE A 613 45.25 -46.73 7.35
CA ILE A 613 44.13 -47.48 6.78
C ILE A 613 44.44 -47.92 5.36
N THR A 614 44.32 -49.23 5.11
CA THR A 614 44.64 -49.83 3.80
C THR A 614 43.40 -50.05 2.93
N THR A 615 42.20 -49.99 3.50
CA THR A 615 40.95 -50.25 2.76
C THR A 615 39.81 -49.41 3.35
N ARG A 616 39.10 -48.71 2.46
CA ARG A 616 37.93 -47.87 2.79
C ARG A 616 36.67 -48.72 2.86
N HIS A 617 35.75 -48.43 3.78
CA HIS A 617 34.49 -49.16 3.86
C HIS A 617 33.51 -48.73 2.74
N GLU A 618 32.94 -49.67 1.98
CA GLU A 618 32.16 -49.38 0.74
C GLU A 618 30.67 -49.04 0.95
N GLY A 619 30.22 -48.75 2.16
CA GLY A 619 28.81 -48.38 2.37
C GLY A 619 28.32 -48.45 3.82
N PRO A 620 27.00 -48.63 4.04
CA PRO A 620 26.42 -48.61 5.37
C PRO A 620 26.93 -49.80 6.21
N VAL A 621 27.48 -49.48 7.37
CA VAL A 621 28.24 -50.39 8.22
C VAL A 621 27.32 -51.36 8.96
N THR A 622 27.57 -52.67 8.81
CA THR A 622 26.98 -53.72 9.67
C THR A 622 27.96 -54.12 10.77
N ARG A 623 27.45 -54.70 11.86
CA ARG A 623 28.30 -55.35 12.88
C ARG A 623 29.22 -56.41 12.26
N ASP A 624 28.68 -57.22 11.35
CA ASP A 624 29.43 -58.27 10.67
C ASP A 624 30.54 -57.71 9.77
N SER A 625 30.33 -56.55 9.14
CA SER A 625 31.34 -55.88 8.32
C SER A 625 32.52 -55.38 9.15
N ILE A 626 32.26 -54.80 10.32
CA ILE A 626 33.32 -54.37 11.25
C ILE A 626 34.09 -55.58 11.78
N ASP A 627 33.39 -56.63 12.20
CA ASP A 627 34.01 -57.83 12.73
C ASP A 627 34.88 -58.54 11.69
N ARG A 628 34.49 -58.52 10.41
CA ARG A 628 35.29 -59.06 9.29
C ARG A 628 36.55 -58.24 9.04
N LEU A 629 36.43 -56.91 9.07
CA LEU A 629 37.58 -56.00 8.88
C LEU A 629 38.53 -56.02 10.07
N GLY A 630 38.02 -56.19 11.30
CA GLY A 630 38.85 -56.33 12.49
C GLY A 630 39.61 -57.66 12.59
N LYS A 631 39.12 -58.71 11.92
CA LYS A 631 39.74 -60.06 11.91
C LYS A 631 40.69 -60.30 10.73
N SER A 632 40.66 -59.45 9.70
CA SER A 632 41.52 -59.62 8.53
C SER A 632 42.96 -59.20 8.81
N VAL A 633 43.91 -60.12 8.63
CA VAL A 633 45.35 -59.87 8.82
C VAL A 633 45.93 -58.97 7.72
N GLU A 634 45.31 -58.94 6.54
CA GLU A 634 45.80 -58.19 5.37
C GLU A 634 45.28 -56.74 5.27
N LYS A 635 44.21 -56.40 5.99
CA LYS A 635 43.58 -55.07 5.92
C LYS A 635 43.61 -54.40 7.28
N THR A 636 44.24 -53.25 7.37
CA THR A 636 44.22 -52.41 8.58
C THR A 636 43.08 -51.41 8.46
N TRP A 637 42.19 -51.42 9.44
CA TRP A 637 41.08 -50.48 9.55
C TRP A 637 41.01 -49.91 10.97
N LEU A 638 40.02 -49.04 11.24
CA LEU A 638 39.82 -48.40 12.54
C LEU A 638 39.63 -49.45 13.65
N ASN A 639 40.41 -49.34 14.73
CA ASN A 639 40.25 -50.20 15.92
C ASN A 639 39.11 -49.66 16.83
N VAL A 640 37.89 -49.71 16.32
CA VAL A 640 36.69 -49.15 16.98
C VAL A 640 35.57 -50.17 16.96
N THR A 641 34.83 -50.30 18.07
CA THR A 641 33.65 -51.19 18.11
C THR A 641 32.47 -50.55 17.37
N TYR A 642 31.48 -51.36 16.97
CA TYR A 642 30.26 -50.85 16.31
C TYR A 642 29.56 -49.75 17.13
N ASP A 643 29.44 -49.95 18.45
CA ASP A 643 28.76 -48.99 19.33
C ASP A 643 29.60 -47.72 19.57
N ASP A 644 30.94 -47.84 19.62
CA ASP A 644 31.84 -46.69 19.72
C ASP A 644 31.86 -45.86 18.43
N LEU A 645 31.84 -46.52 17.27
CA LEU A 645 31.75 -45.84 15.96
C LEU A 645 30.43 -45.07 15.86
N LYS A 646 29.32 -45.70 16.28
CA LYS A 646 28.00 -45.06 16.33
C LYS A 646 28.00 -43.81 17.20
N LEU A 647 28.71 -43.84 18.33
CA LEU A 647 28.87 -42.70 19.23
C LEU A 647 29.73 -41.58 18.64
N GLN A 648 30.84 -41.92 17.99
CA GLN A 648 31.68 -40.93 17.29
C GLN A 648 30.91 -40.23 16.17
N LEU A 649 30.09 -40.97 15.42
CA LEU A 649 29.23 -40.42 14.37
C LEU A 649 28.14 -39.53 14.93
N LEU A 650 27.54 -39.89 16.06
CA LEU A 650 26.55 -39.03 16.73
C LEU A 650 27.19 -37.70 17.18
N GLN A 651 28.41 -37.73 17.72
CA GLN A 651 29.16 -36.52 18.06
C GLN A 651 29.53 -35.70 16.80
N ALA A 652 29.87 -36.37 15.70
CA ALA A 652 30.17 -35.71 14.43
C ALA A 652 28.93 -35.04 13.82
N LEU A 653 27.75 -35.67 13.90
CA LEU A 653 26.48 -35.08 13.47
C LEU A 653 26.13 -33.82 14.26
N ASP A 654 26.34 -33.84 15.58
CA ASP A 654 26.15 -32.67 16.46
C ASP A 654 27.05 -31.50 16.01
N SER A 655 28.30 -31.78 15.63
CA SER A 655 29.24 -30.77 15.11
C SER A 655 28.88 -30.20 13.73
N LYS A 656 28.08 -30.91 12.93
CA LYS A 656 27.69 -30.52 11.55
C LYS A 656 26.31 -29.85 11.45
N LYS A 657 25.86 -29.18 12.54
CA LYS A 657 24.56 -28.49 12.64
C LYS A 657 23.32 -29.40 12.61
N MET A 658 23.48 -30.71 12.83
CA MET A 658 22.37 -31.66 13.01
C MET A 658 22.19 -31.99 14.49
N THR A 659 22.07 -30.94 15.32
CA THR A 659 22.10 -31.03 16.78
C THR A 659 20.87 -31.74 17.34
N GLY A 660 19.71 -31.59 16.70
CA GLY A 660 18.44 -32.16 17.17
C GLY A 660 18.43 -33.67 17.39
N ILE A 661 19.13 -34.43 16.52
CA ILE A 661 19.30 -35.88 16.71
C ILE A 661 20.13 -36.17 17.96
N GLY A 662 21.20 -35.39 18.18
CA GLY A 662 22.03 -35.45 19.37
C GLY A 662 21.25 -35.08 20.64
N ASP A 663 20.53 -33.95 20.62
CA ASP A 663 19.73 -33.43 21.73
C ASP A 663 18.73 -34.49 22.22
N LEU A 664 18.02 -35.13 21.30
CA LEU A 664 17.06 -36.17 21.64
C LEU A 664 17.75 -37.43 22.22
N LEU A 665 18.79 -37.94 21.55
CA LEU A 665 19.42 -39.20 21.94
C LEU A 665 20.22 -39.08 23.24
N PHE A 666 21.04 -38.03 23.40
CA PHE A 666 21.76 -37.76 24.64
C PHE A 666 20.81 -37.42 25.79
N GLY A 667 19.72 -36.67 25.51
CA GLY A 667 18.72 -36.31 26.51
C GLY A 667 17.80 -37.46 26.95
N SER A 668 17.60 -38.48 26.11
CA SER A 668 16.62 -39.56 26.37
C SER A 668 17.26 -40.88 26.82
N LEU A 669 18.52 -41.14 26.49
CA LEU A 669 19.22 -42.39 26.84
C LEU A 669 20.21 -42.17 27.97
N LYS A 670 19.93 -42.74 29.15
CA LYS A 670 20.85 -42.74 30.31
C LYS A 670 22.24 -43.31 29.99
N SER A 671 22.34 -44.24 29.04
CA SER A 671 23.62 -44.82 28.61
C SER A 671 24.52 -43.87 27.82
N LEU A 672 23.94 -42.76 27.30
CA LEU A 672 24.62 -41.78 26.46
C LEU A 672 24.72 -40.40 27.11
N SER A 673 23.96 -40.10 28.16
CA SER A 673 23.86 -38.76 28.77
C SER A 673 25.22 -38.12 29.09
N ASP A 674 26.18 -38.94 29.54
CA ASP A 674 27.49 -38.44 30.01
C ASP A 674 28.56 -38.42 28.89
N LYS A 675 28.16 -38.76 27.66
CA LYS A 675 29.08 -38.95 26.52
C LYS A 675 28.98 -37.86 25.46
N ARG A 676 28.19 -36.81 25.69
CA ARG A 676 28.17 -35.62 24.82
C ARG A 676 29.43 -34.80 25.10
N LYS A 677 30.26 -34.58 24.07
CA LYS A 677 31.36 -33.61 24.17
C LYS A 677 30.73 -32.22 24.23
N SER A 678 31.04 -31.42 25.25
CA SER A 678 30.60 -30.03 25.32
C SER A 678 31.04 -29.30 24.05
N GLN A 679 30.12 -28.54 23.45
CA GLN A 679 30.42 -27.65 22.32
C GLN A 679 31.56 -26.68 22.65
#